data_AF-A0A248K1G0-F1
#
_entry.id   AF-A0A248K1G0-F1
#
_cell.length_a   1.000
_cell.length_b   1.000
_cell.length_c   1.000
_cell.angle_alpha   90.00
_cell.angle_beta   90.00
_cell.angle_gamma   90.00
#
_symmetry.space_group_name_H-M   'P 1'
#
loop_
_entity.id
_entity.type
_entity.pdbx_description
1 polymer ?
#
loop_
_entity_poly.entity_id
_entity_poly.type
_entity_poly.pdbx_seq_one_letter_code
_entity_poly.pdbx_strand_id
1 'polypeptide(L)'
;MRGGSVSLAPVKLEHPIQNTSPIARKSVCREMKDGKAARPGPLSKTRAIDAFENKFILIVDILVENSMIESRRLRHSQTIEEGAIMAQGSPPSALSEDEKAKFLAWPPPVTDRTFELGLVLGGTVSAGAYTAGALDFLIQALDHWHGQNPPHKVLLRLAAGTSGGAVCAAVLGVSLNKSITPVRQSQAELNVEGNDARNALKDALKDNPFWQLWVESLDLNPMLDTDDLDQDQPARALLNDTPIKHAMTAVLQRTITPGTLSRPWVANPFRVATTVCNLRGVPYTVAGAPIIGPYSGNAFVEHDDYAWFALSDPNRPAPQDLRPNEFHLPRPPAEQNGSSYDILGRFARASGAMPVGLPSQELSRPAIHYLYRPYTRVNDYGVPGIGWPKPDWSELPEVLAGGDYTFTGVDGGTMNNDPVKIAHDALAGVGQHNPRPPGQANRALLLIDPLVDKPTHIEAVDGSLVATVKAVINTFVHGSRYLTADLDLFQDRDVFSRFQLVPNRLAENGLPIPGDKAPLDKDKNAPVGEAALAGTDLFAMAGWYARPLRVHDYLLGRFNMATYLRTEMILRASNPVFDGWFPDRLDLLKDYGLTERGTPFPGEVQAGTDRAVFFLPIIPVPEGSFGVQPPEWPTDALDTEDLEALSDRIDQRVEVLLKKVRADSLPGFGPWLLSLVASGGIASALTDRIMDDLKKTLADRGLMSTPPENPPDVPGP
;
A
#
# COMPACT_ATOMS: atom_id res chain seq x y z
N MET A 1 -61.54 -16.89 -13.62
CA MET A 1 -62.10 -17.04 -14.99
C MET A 1 -61.34 -16.13 -15.93
N ARG A 2 -60.82 -16.71 -17.03
CA ARG A 2 -60.43 -16.13 -18.35
C ARG A 2 -59.39 -14.98 -18.32
N GLY A 3 -58.25 -15.04 -19.01
CA GLY A 3 -57.94 -15.67 -20.29
C GLY A 3 -58.04 -14.61 -21.39
N GLY A 4 -56.91 -14.17 -21.93
CA GLY A 4 -56.84 -13.19 -23.01
C GLY A 4 -55.42 -13.01 -23.56
N SER A 5 -55.08 -13.83 -24.55
CA SER A 5 -53.91 -13.75 -25.41
C SER A 5 -54.06 -12.64 -26.45
N VAL A 6 -52.99 -11.89 -26.76
CA VAL A 6 -52.85 -11.21 -28.05
C VAL A 6 -51.45 -11.48 -28.61
N SER A 7 -51.48 -12.04 -29.82
CA SER A 7 -50.37 -12.35 -30.72
C SER A 7 -50.01 -11.13 -31.55
N LEU A 8 -48.72 -10.90 -31.81
CA LEU A 8 -48.25 -10.13 -32.97
C LEU A 8 -47.15 -10.90 -33.69
N ALA A 9 -47.32 -10.97 -35.01
CA ALA A 9 -46.66 -11.84 -35.97
C ALA A 9 -45.21 -11.44 -36.33
N PRO A 10 -44.42 -12.38 -36.91
CA PRO A 10 -43.01 -12.17 -37.22
C PRO A 10 -42.81 -11.57 -38.62
N VAL A 11 -41.84 -10.67 -38.77
CA VAL A 11 -41.33 -10.24 -40.08
C VAL A 11 -40.15 -11.13 -40.45
N LYS A 12 -40.34 -11.95 -41.49
CA LYS A 12 -39.28 -12.62 -42.26
C LYS A 12 -38.61 -11.62 -43.19
N LEU A 13 -37.29 -11.68 -43.31
CA LEU A 13 -36.59 -11.49 -44.58
C LEU A 13 -35.38 -12.43 -44.63
N GLU A 14 -35.15 -12.95 -45.83
CA GLU A 14 -34.60 -14.26 -46.15
C GLU A 14 -33.06 -14.31 -46.33
N HIS A 15 -32.53 -15.51 -46.08
CA HIS A 15 -31.22 -16.15 -46.38
C HIS A 15 -30.55 -15.79 -47.74
N PRO A 16 -29.23 -16.10 -47.99
CA PRO A 16 -28.54 -17.30 -47.46
C PRO A 16 -27.05 -17.18 -47.06
N ILE A 17 -26.69 -18.16 -46.23
CA ILE A 17 -25.34 -18.63 -45.93
C ILE A 17 -24.75 -19.26 -47.20
N GLN A 18 -23.56 -18.82 -47.60
CA GLN A 18 -22.67 -19.60 -48.47
C GLN A 18 -21.32 -19.82 -47.78
N ASN A 19 -21.04 -21.09 -47.55
CA ASN A 19 -19.73 -21.65 -47.21
C ASN A 19 -18.75 -21.48 -48.38
N THR A 20 -17.58 -20.88 -48.16
CA THR A 20 -16.34 -21.22 -48.86
C THR A 20 -15.12 -20.86 -48.00
N SER A 21 -14.24 -21.85 -47.74
CA SER A 21 -12.84 -21.65 -47.30
C SER A 21 -11.91 -21.54 -48.54
N PRO A 22 -10.56 -21.54 -48.43
CA PRO A 22 -9.68 -20.56 -47.81
C PRO A 22 -8.63 -20.10 -48.85
N ILE A 23 -8.82 -18.99 -49.55
CA ILE A 23 -7.80 -18.44 -50.48
C ILE A 23 -7.81 -16.91 -50.42
N ALA A 24 -7.02 -16.34 -49.50
CA ALA A 24 -6.60 -14.94 -49.56
C ALA A 24 -5.23 -14.73 -48.87
N ARG A 25 -4.31 -15.69 -49.02
CA ARG A 25 -2.86 -15.46 -48.84
C ARG A 25 -2.23 -15.40 -50.22
N LYS A 26 -2.39 -14.27 -50.95
CA LYS A 26 -1.60 -13.84 -52.13
C LYS A 26 -2.29 -12.66 -52.84
N SER A 27 -2.22 -11.45 -52.25
CA SER A 27 -2.34 -10.22 -53.06
C SER A 27 -1.55 -9.02 -52.53
N VAL A 28 -1.05 -9.06 -51.29
CA VAL A 28 -0.25 -7.94 -50.73
C VAL A 28 1.24 -7.98 -51.17
N CYS A 29 1.72 -9.09 -51.75
CA CYS A 29 3.14 -9.23 -52.14
C CYS A 29 3.50 -8.83 -53.58
N ARG A 30 2.71 -7.99 -54.28
CA ARG A 30 3.02 -7.63 -55.68
C ARG A 30 3.12 -6.15 -56.04
N GLU A 31 2.95 -5.23 -55.10
CA GLU A 31 3.13 -3.78 -55.38
C GLU A 31 4.37 -3.12 -54.73
N MET A 32 5.24 -3.87 -54.03
CA MET A 32 6.52 -3.35 -53.52
C MET A 32 7.73 -3.91 -54.28
N LYS A 33 7.65 -3.99 -55.61
CA LYS A 33 8.79 -4.42 -56.43
C LYS A 33 9.31 -3.44 -57.47
N ASP A 34 8.69 -2.27 -57.64
CA ASP A 34 9.20 -1.25 -58.55
C ASP A 34 9.52 0.06 -57.79
N GLY A 35 10.75 0.54 -58.00
CA GLY A 35 11.42 1.43 -57.06
C GLY A 35 11.02 2.91 -57.13
N LYS A 36 11.28 3.62 -56.03
CA LYS A 36 12.33 4.65 -55.95
C LYS A 36 12.41 5.20 -54.52
N ALA A 37 13.62 5.26 -53.99
CA ALA A 37 13.93 5.78 -52.68
C ALA A 37 13.55 7.28 -52.57
N ALA A 38 12.58 7.58 -51.72
CA ALA A 38 12.43 8.89 -51.10
C ALA A 38 12.90 8.76 -49.65
N ARG A 39 13.96 9.50 -49.28
CA ARG A 39 14.38 9.63 -47.87
C ARG A 39 13.22 10.27 -47.10
N PRO A 40 12.79 9.74 -45.93
CA PRO A 40 11.86 10.47 -45.09
C PRO A 40 12.58 11.73 -44.58
N GLY A 41 11.97 12.91 -44.77
CA GLY A 41 12.42 14.12 -44.09
C GLY A 41 12.26 13.98 -42.56
N PRO A 42 12.94 14.81 -41.76
CA PRO A 42 12.87 14.74 -40.30
C PRO A 42 11.41 14.89 -39.84
N LEU A 43 10.95 13.93 -39.03
CA LEU A 43 9.68 14.02 -38.31
C LEU A 43 9.73 15.24 -37.40
N SER A 44 8.69 16.09 -37.46
CA SER A 44 8.52 17.18 -36.48
C SER A 44 8.46 16.58 -35.07
N LYS A 45 9.12 17.22 -34.07
CA LYS A 45 9.20 16.76 -32.66
C LYS A 45 7.86 16.19 -32.14
N THR A 46 6.74 16.85 -32.40
CA THR A 46 5.39 16.45 -31.98
C THR A 46 4.95 15.08 -32.54
N ARG A 47 5.20 14.80 -33.83
CA ARG A 47 4.87 13.49 -34.44
C ARG A 47 5.81 12.37 -34.01
N ALA A 48 7.05 12.72 -33.66
CA ALA A 48 7.98 11.76 -33.08
C ALA A 48 7.54 11.35 -31.66
N ILE A 49 6.98 12.30 -30.89
CA ILE A 49 6.42 12.10 -29.56
C ILE A 49 5.15 11.21 -29.62
N ASP A 50 4.20 11.47 -30.52
CA ASP A 50 3.00 10.62 -30.65
C ASP A 50 3.32 9.19 -31.08
N ALA A 51 4.25 9.02 -32.01
CA ALA A 51 4.74 7.71 -32.43
C ALA A 51 5.52 6.99 -31.32
N PHE A 52 6.07 7.75 -30.37
CA PHE A 52 6.85 7.25 -29.25
C PHE A 52 5.98 6.80 -28.08
N GLU A 53 4.92 7.52 -27.73
CA GLU A 53 4.01 7.08 -26.67
C GLU A 53 3.33 5.73 -27.01
N ASN A 54 3.05 5.50 -28.31
CA ASN A 54 2.58 4.20 -28.83
C ASN A 54 3.60 3.07 -28.65
N LYS A 55 4.89 3.38 -28.57
CA LYS A 55 5.99 2.41 -28.47
C LYS A 55 6.37 2.11 -27.02
N PHE A 56 6.24 3.08 -26.11
CA PHE A 56 6.51 2.91 -24.68
C PHE A 56 5.54 1.92 -24.02
N ILE A 57 4.25 1.97 -24.36
CA ILE A 57 3.25 1.00 -23.91
C ILE A 57 3.59 -0.42 -24.37
N LEU A 58 4.10 -0.57 -25.59
CA LEU A 58 4.51 -1.88 -26.10
C LEU A 58 5.72 -2.44 -25.35
N ILE A 59 6.64 -1.58 -24.86
CA ILE A 59 7.76 -2.00 -24.00
C ILE A 59 7.23 -2.46 -22.64
N VAL A 60 6.27 -1.72 -22.07
CA VAL A 60 5.57 -2.12 -20.83
C VAL A 60 4.86 -3.47 -21.03
N ASP A 61 4.13 -3.67 -22.12
CA ASP A 61 3.46 -4.94 -22.45
C ASP A 61 4.47 -6.09 -22.63
N ILE A 62 5.62 -5.85 -23.27
CA ILE A 62 6.68 -6.84 -23.46
C ILE A 62 7.38 -7.18 -22.14
N LEU A 63 7.61 -6.21 -21.26
CA LEU A 63 8.16 -6.45 -19.92
C LEU A 63 7.19 -7.26 -19.06
N VAL A 64 5.88 -6.97 -19.17
CA VAL A 64 4.82 -7.76 -18.52
C VAL A 64 4.76 -9.19 -19.09
N GLU A 65 4.86 -9.35 -20.40
CA GLU A 65 4.83 -10.67 -21.06
C GLU A 65 6.10 -11.50 -20.77
N ASN A 66 7.29 -10.88 -20.74
CA ASN A 66 8.55 -11.53 -20.37
C ASN A 66 8.56 -11.94 -18.89
N SER A 67 8.01 -11.12 -18.00
CA SER A 67 7.81 -11.48 -16.59
C SER A 67 6.93 -12.74 -16.46
N MET A 68 5.83 -12.81 -17.23
CA MET A 68 4.94 -13.98 -17.28
C MET A 68 5.59 -15.25 -17.89
N ILE A 69 6.51 -15.09 -18.84
CA ILE A 69 7.22 -16.21 -19.50
C ILE A 69 8.34 -16.75 -18.59
N GLU A 70 9.06 -15.91 -17.85
CA GLU A 70 10.02 -16.36 -16.84
C GLU A 70 9.36 -17.13 -15.70
N SER A 71 8.13 -16.74 -15.31
CA SER A 71 7.32 -17.54 -14.39
C SER A 71 7.09 -18.97 -14.92
N ARG A 72 7.20 -19.19 -16.24
CA ARG A 72 7.12 -20.52 -16.84
C ARG A 72 8.43 -21.31 -16.81
N ARG A 73 9.59 -20.63 -16.81
CA ARG A 73 10.94 -21.22 -16.85
C ARG A 73 11.50 -21.53 -15.45
N LEU A 74 11.26 -20.66 -14.47
CA LEU A 74 11.66 -20.89 -13.08
C LEU A 74 11.00 -22.13 -12.45
N ARG A 75 9.89 -22.61 -13.03
CA ARG A 75 9.26 -23.93 -12.74
C ARG A 75 10.19 -25.15 -12.94
N HIS A 76 11.38 -24.98 -13.51
CA HIS A 76 12.35 -26.07 -13.71
C HIS A 76 13.62 -25.97 -12.85
N SER A 77 13.79 -24.91 -12.03
CA SER A 77 14.98 -24.78 -11.20
C SER A 77 14.72 -23.98 -9.93
N GLN A 78 14.10 -24.61 -8.92
CA GLN A 78 14.36 -24.36 -7.49
C GLN A 78 13.41 -25.21 -6.64
N THR A 79 13.89 -26.39 -6.22
CA THR A 79 13.37 -27.08 -5.05
C THR A 79 14.00 -26.40 -3.83
N ILE A 80 13.27 -25.51 -3.16
CA ILE A 80 13.69 -25.00 -1.85
C ILE A 80 13.15 -25.99 -0.81
N GLU A 81 14.06 -26.77 -0.23
CA GLU A 81 13.84 -27.47 1.03
C GLU A 81 13.80 -26.44 2.15
N GLU A 82 12.61 -26.08 2.65
CA GLU A 82 12.41 -25.62 4.03
C GLU A 82 10.91 -25.49 4.33
N GLY A 83 10.42 -26.22 5.34
CA GLY A 83 9.07 -26.05 5.90
C GLY A 83 8.06 -27.19 5.70
N ALA A 84 8.48 -28.42 5.41
CA ALA A 84 7.56 -29.56 5.31
C ALA A 84 7.19 -30.13 6.69
N ILE A 85 6.12 -29.62 7.31
CA ILE A 85 5.31 -30.45 8.23
C ILE A 85 4.29 -31.17 7.35
N MET A 86 4.67 -32.36 6.92
CA MET A 86 3.92 -33.25 6.03
C MET A 86 2.57 -33.67 6.64
N ALA A 87 1.47 -33.16 6.08
CA ALA A 87 0.24 -33.93 5.99
C ALA A 87 0.22 -34.60 4.61
N GLN A 88 0.54 -35.90 4.54
CA GLN A 88 0.32 -36.69 3.33
C GLN A 88 -1.19 -36.81 3.10
N GLY A 89 -1.70 -36.07 2.12
CA GLY A 89 -3.10 -36.10 1.70
C GLY A 89 -3.41 -34.92 0.79
N SER A 90 -4.35 -35.08 -0.15
CA SER A 90 -4.85 -33.93 -0.92
C SER A 90 -5.34 -32.83 0.02
N PRO A 91 -5.08 -31.55 -0.27
CA PRO A 91 -5.55 -30.45 0.59
C PRO A 91 -7.07 -30.57 0.76
N PRO A 92 -7.61 -30.36 1.98
CA PRO A 92 -9.04 -30.46 2.21
C PRO A 92 -9.78 -29.49 1.27
N SER A 93 -10.88 -29.95 0.69
CA SER A 93 -11.63 -29.16 -0.28
C SER A 93 -12.69 -28.24 0.35
N ALA A 94 -12.93 -28.37 1.66
CA ALA A 94 -13.85 -27.54 2.45
C ALA A 94 -13.55 -27.66 3.94
N LEU A 95 -13.95 -26.64 4.72
CA LEU A 95 -13.95 -26.69 6.18
C LEU A 95 -15.17 -27.44 6.72
N SER A 96 -14.98 -28.16 7.83
CA SER A 96 -16.07 -28.67 8.67
C SER A 96 -16.84 -27.53 9.33
N GLU A 97 -18.09 -27.79 9.76
CA GLU A 97 -18.89 -26.79 10.48
C GLU A 97 -18.25 -26.36 11.80
N ASP A 98 -17.53 -27.26 12.48
CA ASP A 98 -16.79 -26.94 13.70
C ASP A 98 -15.61 -25.98 13.44
N GLU A 99 -14.88 -26.17 12.33
CA GLU A 99 -13.81 -25.26 11.92
C GLU A 99 -14.36 -23.89 11.54
N LYS A 100 -15.49 -23.84 10.82
CA LYS A 100 -16.19 -22.59 10.51
C LYS A 100 -16.63 -21.88 11.79
N ALA A 101 -17.26 -22.59 12.72
CA ALA A 101 -17.71 -22.02 14.00
C ALA A 101 -16.54 -21.48 14.82
N LYS A 102 -15.43 -22.21 14.91
CA LYS A 102 -14.21 -21.75 15.58
C LYS A 102 -13.61 -20.51 14.92
N PHE A 103 -13.59 -20.45 13.60
CA PHE A 103 -13.10 -19.27 12.88
C PHE A 103 -14.00 -18.06 13.12
N LEU A 104 -15.33 -18.24 13.09
CA LEU A 104 -16.31 -17.17 13.30
C LEU A 104 -16.43 -16.70 14.76
N ALA A 105 -15.93 -17.49 15.72
CA ALA A 105 -15.82 -17.06 17.11
C ALA A 105 -14.73 -15.99 17.33
N TRP A 106 -13.91 -15.71 16.31
CA TRP A 106 -12.96 -14.61 16.34
C TRP A 106 -13.59 -13.29 15.91
N PRO A 107 -13.16 -12.19 16.53
CA PRO A 107 -12.26 -12.09 17.69
C PRO A 107 -12.96 -12.31 19.05
N PRO A 108 -12.22 -12.69 20.12
CA PRO A 108 -12.78 -12.84 21.47
C PRO A 108 -13.33 -11.51 21.98
N PRO A 109 -14.25 -11.50 22.98
CA PRO A 109 -14.77 -10.28 23.58
C PRO A 109 -13.68 -9.34 24.13
N VAL A 110 -13.95 -8.03 24.12
CA VAL A 110 -13.05 -7.03 24.72
C VAL A 110 -13.06 -7.20 26.22
N THR A 111 -11.89 -7.20 26.83
CA THR A 111 -11.73 -7.19 28.29
C THR A 111 -12.11 -5.84 28.87
N ASP A 112 -12.56 -5.80 30.13
CA ASP A 112 -12.94 -4.56 30.81
C ASP A 112 -11.86 -3.48 30.74
N ARG A 113 -12.30 -2.22 30.67
CA ARG A 113 -11.44 -1.02 30.61
C ARG A 113 -10.35 -1.11 29.54
N THR A 114 -10.67 -1.72 28.40
CA THR A 114 -9.74 -1.90 27.28
C THR A 114 -10.37 -1.35 26.00
N PHE A 115 -9.55 -0.64 25.23
CA PHE A 115 -9.87 -0.23 23.87
C PHE A 115 -8.97 -0.97 22.89
N GLU A 116 -9.53 -1.70 21.92
CA GLU A 116 -8.75 -2.44 20.93
C GLU A 116 -8.58 -1.66 19.63
N LEU A 117 -7.35 -1.62 19.12
CA LEU A 117 -7.00 -0.88 17.93
C LEU A 117 -6.53 -1.85 16.83
N GLY A 118 -7.09 -1.70 15.64
CA GLY A 118 -6.53 -2.25 14.40
C GLY A 118 -6.02 -1.12 13.52
N LEU A 119 -4.85 -1.30 12.92
CA LEU A 119 -4.30 -0.33 11.97
C LEU A 119 -4.62 -0.75 10.54
N VAL A 120 -5.04 0.21 9.73
CA VAL A 120 -5.10 0.09 8.27
C VAL A 120 -4.06 1.06 7.71
N LEU A 121 -3.07 0.54 7.00
CA LEU A 121 -1.98 1.32 6.44
C LEU A 121 -2.18 1.34 4.92
N GLY A 122 -2.73 2.44 4.40
CA GLY A 122 -3.06 2.58 2.98
C GLY A 122 -1.86 2.40 2.08
N GLY A 123 -2.11 2.13 0.79
CA GLY A 123 -1.07 2.00 -0.22
C GLY A 123 -0.24 3.28 -0.36
N THR A 124 1.07 3.15 -0.23
CA THR A 124 2.01 4.28 -0.33
C THR A 124 3.23 3.88 -1.14
N VAL A 125 3.72 4.75 -2.05
CA VAL A 125 5.06 4.57 -2.61
C VAL A 125 6.07 5.23 -1.65
N SER A 126 6.73 6.32 -2.02
CA SER A 126 7.68 7.01 -1.14
C SER A 126 7.01 7.71 0.06
N ALA A 127 5.70 7.96 -0.03
CA ALA A 127 4.86 8.46 1.07
C ALA A 127 4.81 7.53 2.30
N GLY A 128 5.38 6.32 2.23
CA GLY A 128 5.57 5.47 3.40
C GLY A 128 6.41 6.14 4.50
N ALA A 129 7.22 7.16 4.18
CA ALA A 129 7.89 8.01 5.18
C ALA A 129 6.90 8.68 6.15
N TYR A 130 5.77 9.18 5.66
CA TYR A 130 4.71 9.76 6.51
C TYR A 130 4.12 8.69 7.44
N THR A 131 3.72 7.54 6.89
CA THR A 131 3.17 6.43 7.68
C THR A 131 4.18 5.96 8.73
N ALA A 132 5.46 5.89 8.38
CA ALA A 132 6.55 5.50 9.25
C ALA A 132 6.74 6.49 10.42
N GLY A 133 6.66 7.80 10.16
CA GLY A 133 6.67 8.83 11.19
C GLY A 133 5.46 8.75 12.11
N ALA A 134 4.27 8.57 11.55
CA ALA A 134 3.04 8.39 12.32
C ALA A 134 3.11 7.18 13.27
N LEU A 135 3.64 6.05 12.79
CA LEU A 135 3.86 4.86 13.60
C LEU A 135 4.93 5.06 14.68
N ASP A 136 6.04 5.75 14.36
CA ASP A 136 7.07 6.07 15.34
C ASP A 136 6.50 6.88 16.53
N PHE A 137 5.65 7.87 16.25
CA PHE A 137 5.00 8.61 17.34
C PHE A 137 3.95 7.79 18.08
N LEU A 138 3.13 6.99 17.37
CA LEU A 138 2.12 6.14 18.00
C LEU A 138 2.74 5.16 19.01
N ILE A 139 3.86 4.53 18.65
CA ILE A 139 4.61 3.64 19.56
C ILE A 139 5.11 4.42 20.77
N GLN A 140 5.69 5.61 20.56
CA GLN A 140 6.16 6.46 21.66
C GLN A 140 5.04 6.84 22.62
N ALA A 141 3.87 7.21 22.10
CA ALA A 141 2.69 7.57 22.89
C ALA A 141 2.16 6.37 23.70
N LEU A 142 2.06 5.20 23.08
CA LEU A 142 1.62 3.97 23.75
C LEU A 142 2.62 3.48 24.80
N ASP A 143 3.93 3.52 24.52
CA ASP A 143 4.98 3.20 25.49
C ASP A 143 4.94 4.16 26.70
N HIS A 144 4.72 5.45 26.46
CA HIS A 144 4.57 6.44 27.53
C HIS A 144 3.31 6.22 28.38
N TRP A 145 2.16 5.98 27.74
CA TRP A 145 0.89 5.80 28.44
C TRP A 145 0.90 4.55 29.32
N HIS A 146 1.38 3.43 28.79
CA HIS A 146 1.42 2.16 29.54
C HIS A 146 2.58 2.10 30.55
N GLY A 147 3.57 2.98 30.44
CA GLY A 147 4.62 3.14 31.45
C GLY A 147 4.14 3.75 32.78
N GLN A 148 2.93 4.32 32.84
CA GLN A 148 2.42 5.10 33.99
C GLN A 148 1.31 4.43 34.79
N ASN A 149 1.13 3.10 34.68
CA ASN A 149 0.00 2.37 35.26
C ASN A 149 -1.36 3.01 34.88
N PRO A 150 -1.75 2.91 33.60
CA PRO A 150 -2.87 3.67 33.08
C PRO A 150 -4.22 3.18 33.65
N PRO A 151 -5.19 4.08 33.90
CA PRO A 151 -6.54 3.73 34.36
C PRO A 151 -7.34 2.86 33.38
N HIS A 152 -6.92 2.80 32.11
CA HIS A 152 -7.48 1.94 31.08
C HIS A 152 -6.39 1.48 30.11
N LYS A 153 -6.64 0.40 29.37
CA LYS A 153 -5.69 -0.19 28.44
C LYS A 153 -6.05 0.14 27.01
N VAL A 154 -5.03 0.36 26.19
CA VAL A 154 -5.14 0.31 24.73
C VAL A 154 -4.40 -0.93 24.26
N LEU A 155 -5.05 -1.73 23.40
CA LEU A 155 -4.52 -2.99 22.89
C LEU A 155 -4.46 -2.95 21.36
N LEU A 156 -3.26 -2.82 20.82
CA LEU A 156 -3.00 -2.94 19.40
C LEU A 156 -3.07 -4.42 18.98
N ARG A 157 -4.10 -4.77 18.22
CA ARG A 157 -4.42 -6.16 17.81
C ARG A 157 -3.73 -6.55 16.52
N LEU A 158 -3.77 -5.67 15.52
CA LEU A 158 -3.35 -5.97 14.16
C LEU A 158 -2.93 -4.73 13.38
N ALA A 159 -2.20 -4.94 12.29
CA ALA A 159 -1.99 -3.99 11.21
C ALA A 159 -2.19 -4.68 9.87
N ALA A 160 -3.08 -4.15 9.02
CA ALA A 160 -3.19 -4.56 7.63
C ALA A 160 -2.63 -3.45 6.75
N GLY A 161 -1.81 -3.80 5.76
CA GLY A 161 -1.22 -2.81 4.87
C GLY A 161 -1.12 -3.26 3.42
N THR A 162 -0.94 -2.27 2.56
CA THR A 162 -0.74 -2.40 1.11
C THR A 162 0.45 -1.56 0.66
N SER A 163 1.20 -2.01 -0.35
CA SER A 163 2.36 -1.29 -0.87
C SER A 163 3.34 -0.88 0.26
N GLY A 164 3.79 0.37 0.31
CA GLY A 164 4.60 0.87 1.43
C GLY A 164 3.90 0.77 2.80
N GLY A 165 2.57 0.79 2.87
CA GLY A 165 1.81 0.48 4.08
C GLY A 165 2.02 -0.97 4.55
N ALA A 166 2.11 -1.95 3.63
CA ALA A 166 2.44 -3.34 3.97
C ALA A 166 3.87 -3.45 4.51
N VAL A 167 4.80 -2.69 3.93
CA VAL A 167 6.18 -2.59 4.42
C VAL A 167 6.21 -1.99 5.83
N CYS A 168 5.48 -0.91 6.09
CA CYS A 168 5.32 -0.34 7.43
C CYS A 168 4.70 -1.34 8.42
N ALA A 169 3.69 -2.12 8.01
CA ALA A 169 3.08 -3.14 8.85
C ALA A 169 4.07 -4.26 9.22
N ALA A 170 4.89 -4.69 8.26
CA ALA A 170 5.95 -5.67 8.48
C ALA A 170 7.02 -5.14 9.44
N VAL A 171 7.53 -3.91 9.20
CA VAL A 171 8.50 -3.25 10.08
C VAL A 171 7.96 -3.10 11.49
N LEU A 172 6.71 -2.68 11.64
CA LEU A 172 6.02 -2.60 12.92
C LEU A 172 6.06 -3.97 13.62
N GLY A 173 5.55 -5.00 12.96
CA GLY A 173 5.46 -6.34 13.51
C GLY A 173 6.80 -6.86 14.06
N VAL A 174 7.89 -6.74 13.29
CA VAL A 174 9.22 -7.24 13.70
C VAL A 174 9.91 -6.38 14.76
N SER A 175 9.37 -5.20 15.07
CA SER A 175 9.98 -4.22 15.97
C SER A 175 9.29 -4.10 17.33
N LEU A 176 8.07 -4.64 17.48
CA LEU A 176 7.26 -4.48 18.71
C LEU A 176 7.83 -5.18 19.97
N ASN A 177 8.85 -6.03 19.86
CA ASN A 177 9.57 -6.60 21.01
C ASN A 177 10.94 -5.94 21.28
N LYS A 178 11.25 -4.83 20.59
CA LYS A 178 12.54 -4.12 20.65
C LYS A 178 12.38 -2.67 21.05
N SER A 179 13.44 -2.09 21.60
CA SER A 179 13.51 -0.64 21.78
C SER A 179 13.54 0.04 20.42
N ILE A 180 12.83 1.15 20.30
CA ILE A 180 12.80 2.01 19.12
C ILE A 180 13.11 3.41 19.64
N THR A 181 14.18 4.02 19.14
CA THR A 181 14.56 5.39 19.50
C THR A 181 13.66 6.37 18.74
N PRO A 182 12.73 7.08 19.38
CA PRO A 182 11.85 7.98 18.65
C PRO A 182 12.63 9.18 18.10
N VAL A 183 12.28 9.66 16.91
CA VAL A 183 12.89 10.87 16.36
C VAL A 183 12.43 12.10 17.16
N ARG A 184 13.38 12.87 17.68
CA ARG A 184 13.14 14.06 18.51
C ARG A 184 13.89 15.31 18.05
N GLN A 185 14.83 15.12 17.13
CA GLN A 185 15.62 16.15 16.52
C GLN A 185 14.72 17.08 15.69
N SER A 186 15.06 18.35 15.67
CA SER A 186 14.47 19.34 14.77
C SER A 186 14.80 19.02 13.31
N GLN A 187 13.99 19.55 12.39
CA GLN A 187 14.25 19.37 10.96
C GLN A 187 15.63 19.89 10.54
N ALA A 188 16.09 21.00 11.10
CA ALA A 188 17.43 21.54 10.83
C ALA A 188 18.55 20.59 11.27
N GLU A 189 18.44 19.97 12.45
CA GLU A 189 19.39 18.95 12.91
C GLU A 189 19.36 17.68 12.04
N LEU A 190 18.17 17.33 11.54
CA LEU A 190 17.99 16.15 10.69
C LEU A 190 18.51 16.37 9.27
N ASN A 191 18.45 17.60 8.75
CA ASN A 191 18.95 18.00 7.43
C ASN A 191 20.39 18.50 7.46
N VAL A 192 21.16 18.18 8.51
CA VAL A 192 22.55 18.61 8.63
C VAL A 192 23.40 18.15 7.44
N GLU A 193 24.22 19.07 6.93
CA GLU A 193 25.18 18.82 5.86
C GLU A 193 26.51 18.29 6.39
N GLY A 194 27.28 17.65 5.51
CA GLY A 194 28.58 17.06 5.85
C GLY A 194 28.51 15.60 6.34
N ASN A 195 29.55 14.83 6.05
CA ASN A 195 29.54 13.38 6.28
C ASN A 195 29.61 13.02 7.76
N ASP A 196 30.40 13.73 8.57
CA ASP A 196 30.58 13.42 9.99
C ASP A 196 29.30 13.63 10.79
N ALA A 197 28.60 14.75 10.56
CA ALA A 197 27.32 15.05 11.21
C ALA A 197 26.23 14.06 10.79
N ARG A 198 26.17 13.72 9.49
CA ARG A 198 25.23 12.69 8.98
C ARG A 198 25.50 11.31 9.57
N ASN A 199 26.76 10.90 9.71
CA ASN A 199 27.12 9.64 10.33
C ASN A 199 26.72 9.60 11.82
N ALA A 200 26.97 10.68 12.56
CA ALA A 200 26.56 10.79 13.96
C ALA A 200 25.04 10.69 14.13
N LEU A 201 24.27 11.31 13.23
CA LEU A 201 22.80 11.21 13.24
C LEU A 201 22.32 9.79 12.92
N LYS A 202 22.92 9.16 11.91
CA LYS A 202 22.63 7.77 11.54
C LYS A 202 22.87 6.82 12.72
N ASP A 203 23.96 7.02 13.46
CA ASP A 203 24.27 6.26 14.67
C ASP A 203 23.28 6.53 15.81
N ALA A 204 22.87 7.80 16.00
CA ALA A 204 21.89 8.17 17.03
C ALA A 204 20.50 7.57 16.78
N LEU A 205 20.10 7.40 15.52
CA LEU A 205 18.81 6.86 15.10
C LEU A 205 18.89 5.42 14.58
N LYS A 206 20.00 4.71 14.77
CA LYS A 206 20.21 3.34 14.24
C LYS A 206 19.18 2.32 14.72
N ASP A 207 18.61 2.56 15.90
CA ASP A 207 17.63 1.66 16.51
C ASP A 207 16.19 1.96 16.08
N ASN A 208 15.95 3.01 15.28
CA ASN A 208 14.67 3.34 14.70
C ASN A 208 14.52 2.74 13.28
N PRO A 209 13.87 1.58 13.13
CA PRO A 209 13.81 0.88 11.85
C PRO A 209 12.96 1.63 10.81
N PHE A 210 11.99 2.43 11.27
CA PHE A 210 11.17 3.27 10.41
C PHE A 210 12.02 4.36 9.77
N TRP A 211 12.83 5.08 10.57
CA TRP A 211 13.76 6.09 10.07
C TRP A 211 14.83 5.49 9.15
N GLN A 212 15.49 4.42 9.59
CA GLN A 212 16.57 3.79 8.82
C GLN A 212 16.09 3.33 7.45
N LEU A 213 14.90 2.71 7.37
CA LEU A 213 14.33 2.28 6.11
C LEU A 213 13.89 3.47 5.25
N TRP A 214 12.98 4.29 5.77
CA TRP A 214 12.25 5.25 4.95
C TRP A 214 12.98 6.56 4.72
N VAL A 215 13.99 6.92 5.50
CA VAL A 215 14.74 8.16 5.32
C VAL A 215 16.15 7.90 4.80
N GLU A 216 16.85 6.93 5.40
CA GLU A 216 18.28 6.70 5.11
C GLU A 216 18.54 5.66 4.00
N SER A 217 17.71 4.62 3.86
CA SER A 217 18.04 3.47 2.98
C SER A 217 17.42 3.56 1.58
N LEU A 218 16.20 4.10 1.45
CA LEU A 218 15.51 4.19 0.16
C LEU A 218 15.96 5.45 -0.58
N ASP A 219 16.81 5.26 -1.59
CA ASP A 219 17.38 6.28 -2.45
C ASP A 219 17.27 5.84 -3.91
N LEU A 220 16.82 6.74 -4.78
CA LEU A 220 16.63 6.48 -6.21
C LEU A 220 17.97 6.25 -6.94
N ASN A 221 19.04 6.92 -6.51
CA ASN A 221 20.35 6.85 -7.14
C ASN A 221 20.83 5.40 -7.31
N PRO A 222 21.01 4.58 -6.25
CA PRO A 222 21.42 3.19 -6.41
C PRO A 222 20.34 2.31 -7.06
N MET A 223 19.08 2.74 -7.12
CA MET A 223 18.04 2.04 -7.89
C MET A 223 18.16 2.26 -9.42
N LEU A 224 18.99 3.22 -9.84
CA LEU A 224 19.31 3.48 -11.25
C LEU A 224 20.60 2.80 -11.72
N ASP A 225 21.33 2.09 -10.85
CA ASP A 225 22.51 1.31 -11.24
C ASP A 225 22.15 0.17 -12.18
N THR A 226 23.03 -0.18 -13.13
CA THR A 226 22.75 -1.15 -14.20
C THR A 226 23.32 -2.55 -13.95
N ASP A 227 23.91 -2.79 -12.78
CA ASP A 227 24.58 -4.05 -12.42
C ASP A 227 23.61 -5.25 -12.35
N ASP A 228 22.31 -5.00 -12.16
CA ASP A 228 21.25 -6.00 -12.25
C ASP A 228 20.96 -6.46 -13.69
N LEU A 229 21.35 -5.68 -14.70
CA LEU A 229 21.08 -5.94 -16.12
C LEU A 229 22.27 -6.59 -16.86
N ASP A 230 23.46 -6.56 -16.26
CA ASP A 230 24.71 -7.10 -16.84
C ASP A 230 24.82 -8.63 -16.75
N GLN A 231 23.84 -9.31 -16.15
CA GLN A 231 23.80 -10.75 -15.96
C GLN A 231 23.09 -11.45 -17.14
N ASP A 232 23.34 -12.74 -17.38
CA ASP A 232 22.63 -13.56 -18.40
C ASP A 232 21.12 -13.78 -18.11
N GLN A 233 20.60 -13.15 -17.06
CA GLN A 233 19.18 -13.18 -16.69
C GLN A 233 18.39 -12.10 -17.43
N PRO A 234 17.10 -12.30 -17.72
CA PRO A 234 16.29 -11.30 -18.40
C PRO A 234 16.00 -10.08 -17.51
N ALA A 235 15.70 -8.95 -18.14
CA ALA A 235 15.28 -7.75 -17.43
C ALA A 235 13.98 -7.99 -16.64
N ARG A 236 14.01 -7.74 -15.32
CA ARG A 236 12.88 -8.04 -14.41
C ARG A 236 12.03 -6.82 -14.02
N ALA A 237 12.57 -5.61 -14.11
CA ALA A 237 11.92 -4.38 -13.69
C ALA A 237 12.61 -3.14 -14.28
N LEU A 238 11.93 -1.99 -14.22
CA LEU A 238 12.49 -0.70 -14.61
C LEU A 238 13.57 -0.24 -13.63
N LEU A 239 13.44 -0.48 -12.33
CA LEU A 239 14.41 -0.07 -11.30
C LEU A 239 15.16 -1.28 -10.73
N ASN A 240 16.40 -1.02 -10.30
CA ASN A 240 17.23 -2.00 -9.62
C ASN A 240 16.71 -2.17 -8.19
N ASP A 241 16.36 -3.41 -7.83
CA ASP A 241 15.75 -3.71 -6.54
C ASP A 241 16.74 -4.12 -5.46
N THR A 242 18.04 -4.13 -5.77
CA THR A 242 19.12 -4.44 -4.83
C THR A 242 19.10 -3.55 -3.59
N PRO A 243 18.92 -2.21 -3.68
CA PRO A 243 18.81 -1.36 -2.50
C PRO A 243 17.63 -1.74 -1.60
N ILE A 244 16.48 -2.12 -2.19
CA ILE A 244 15.28 -2.54 -1.46
C ILE A 244 15.51 -3.88 -0.77
N LYS A 245 16.16 -4.84 -1.46
CA LYS A 245 16.55 -6.13 -0.87
C LYS A 245 17.48 -5.95 0.33
N HIS A 246 18.47 -5.07 0.22
CA HIS A 246 19.38 -4.76 1.32
C HIS A 246 18.66 -4.10 2.50
N ALA A 247 17.83 -3.09 2.24
CA ALA A 247 17.05 -2.42 3.27
C ALA A 247 16.12 -3.40 4.01
N MET A 248 15.45 -4.30 3.28
CA MET A 248 14.60 -5.32 3.89
C MET A 248 15.41 -6.33 4.70
N THR A 249 16.55 -6.77 4.18
CA THR A 249 17.45 -7.67 4.90
C THR A 249 17.91 -7.04 6.22
N ALA A 250 18.25 -5.75 6.24
CA ALA A 250 18.62 -5.04 7.45
C ALA A 250 17.47 -5.00 8.49
N VAL A 251 16.23 -4.79 8.04
CA VAL A 251 15.04 -4.87 8.91
C VAL A 251 14.86 -6.28 9.48
N LEU A 252 14.93 -7.31 8.64
CA LEU A 252 14.76 -8.70 9.05
C LEU A 252 15.90 -9.23 9.90
N GLN A 253 17.15 -8.75 9.72
CA GLN A 253 18.27 -9.09 10.59
C GLN A 253 18.01 -8.74 12.05
N ARG A 254 17.14 -7.74 12.30
CA ARG A 254 16.70 -7.44 13.67
C ARG A 254 16.00 -8.64 14.31
N THR A 255 15.30 -9.51 13.56
CA THR A 255 14.62 -10.67 14.15
C THR A 255 15.56 -11.79 14.59
N ILE A 256 16.82 -11.79 14.13
CA ILE A 256 17.83 -12.79 14.51
C ILE A 256 18.10 -12.74 16.01
N THR A 257 18.27 -11.53 16.56
CA THR A 257 18.41 -11.35 18.00
C THR A 257 17.03 -11.17 18.63
N PRO A 258 16.61 -12.05 19.56
CA PRO A 258 15.35 -11.89 20.27
C PRO A 258 15.28 -10.52 20.95
N GLY A 259 14.17 -9.82 20.76
CA GLY A 259 13.89 -8.60 21.52
C GLY A 259 13.65 -8.93 23.00
N THR A 260 14.07 -8.06 23.90
CA THR A 260 13.91 -8.22 25.36
C THR A 260 12.72 -7.46 25.93
N LEU A 261 12.07 -6.60 25.12
CA LEU A 261 10.91 -5.85 25.56
C LEU A 261 9.63 -6.66 25.36
N SER A 262 8.75 -6.60 26.34
CA SER A 262 7.35 -7.01 26.18
C SER A 262 6.46 -5.81 26.39
N ARG A 263 5.61 -5.54 25.40
CA ARG A 263 4.69 -4.39 25.43
C ARG A 263 3.30 -4.86 25.84
N PRO A 264 2.76 -4.41 26.99
CA PRO A 264 1.45 -4.86 27.47
C PRO A 264 0.30 -4.38 26.57
N TRP A 265 0.56 -3.35 25.74
CA TRP A 265 -0.38 -2.79 24.79
C TRP A 265 -0.38 -3.48 23.42
N VAL A 266 0.44 -4.50 23.21
CA VAL A 266 0.49 -5.28 21.95
C VAL A 266 -0.17 -6.63 22.18
N ALA A 267 -1.08 -7.07 21.30
CA ALA A 267 -1.66 -8.41 21.36
C ALA A 267 -0.60 -9.51 21.20
N ASN A 268 -0.86 -10.71 21.72
CA ASN A 268 -0.03 -11.89 21.47
C ASN A 268 -0.91 -13.01 20.90
N PRO A 269 -0.77 -13.37 19.60
CA PRO A 269 0.17 -12.78 18.65
C PRO A 269 -0.29 -11.39 18.22
N PHE A 270 0.66 -10.56 17.77
CA PHE A 270 0.34 -9.40 16.95
C PHE A 270 0.18 -9.85 15.50
N ARG A 271 -0.87 -9.40 14.82
CA ARG A 271 -1.20 -9.87 13.47
C ARG A 271 -0.88 -8.82 12.41
N VAL A 272 -0.14 -9.22 11.39
CA VAL A 272 0.14 -8.40 10.21
C VAL A 272 -0.58 -9.00 9.00
N ALA A 273 -1.29 -8.19 8.24
CA ALA A 273 -1.80 -8.55 6.91
C ALA A 273 -1.09 -7.74 5.82
N THR A 274 -0.75 -8.39 4.72
CA THR A 274 -0.22 -7.76 3.51
C THR A 274 -1.10 -8.09 2.33
N THR A 275 -1.62 -7.10 1.60
CA THR A 275 -2.31 -7.37 0.32
C THR A 275 -1.30 -7.52 -0.81
N VAL A 276 -1.61 -8.39 -1.77
CA VAL A 276 -0.80 -8.63 -2.97
C VAL A 276 -1.75 -8.91 -4.13
N CYS A 277 -1.37 -8.51 -5.34
CA CYS A 277 -2.07 -8.96 -6.52
C CYS A 277 -1.45 -10.28 -7.00
N ASN A 278 -2.25 -11.34 -6.97
CA ASN A 278 -1.86 -12.67 -7.39
C ASN A 278 -2.08 -12.82 -8.90
N LEU A 279 -1.03 -12.75 -9.71
CA LEU A 279 -1.13 -12.82 -11.16
C LEU A 279 -1.60 -14.19 -11.68
N ARG A 280 -1.40 -15.26 -10.90
CA ARG A 280 -1.88 -16.59 -11.25
C ARG A 280 -3.38 -16.74 -11.02
N GLY A 281 -3.91 -16.03 -10.01
CA GLY A 281 -5.30 -16.05 -9.61
C GLY A 281 -5.72 -17.35 -8.94
N VAL A 282 -6.72 -17.27 -8.07
CA VAL A 282 -7.30 -18.43 -7.40
C VAL A 282 -8.67 -18.74 -8.00
N PRO A 283 -8.84 -19.90 -8.65
CA PRO A 283 -10.15 -20.34 -9.11
C PRO A 283 -11.02 -20.70 -7.91
N TYR A 284 -12.23 -20.15 -7.88
CA TYR A 284 -13.26 -20.47 -6.89
C TYR A 284 -14.52 -20.96 -7.57
N THR A 285 -15.27 -21.79 -6.83
CA THR A 285 -16.64 -22.15 -7.12
C THR A 285 -17.57 -21.68 -6.00
N VAL A 286 -18.74 -21.17 -6.37
CA VAL A 286 -19.81 -20.73 -5.47
C VAL A 286 -20.89 -21.80 -5.45
N ALA A 287 -21.23 -22.28 -4.26
CA ALA A 287 -22.25 -23.31 -4.10
C ALA A 287 -23.65 -22.80 -4.48
N GLY A 288 -24.46 -23.65 -5.12
CA GLY A 288 -25.90 -23.43 -5.32
C GLY A 288 -26.33 -22.85 -6.67
N ALA A 289 -25.39 -22.49 -7.57
CA ALA A 289 -25.74 -22.09 -8.93
C ALA A 289 -25.94 -23.32 -9.85
N PRO A 290 -26.98 -23.34 -10.71
CA PRO A 290 -27.21 -24.43 -11.65
C PRO A 290 -26.02 -24.61 -12.60
N ILE A 291 -25.59 -25.85 -12.80
CA ILE A 291 -24.55 -26.19 -13.77
C ILE A 291 -25.20 -26.36 -15.15
N ILE A 292 -24.86 -25.51 -16.12
CA ILE A 292 -25.35 -25.60 -17.51
C ILE A 292 -24.19 -26.03 -18.42
N GLY A 293 -23.91 -27.34 -18.47
CA GLY A 293 -22.76 -27.87 -19.22
C GLY A 293 -21.42 -27.48 -18.57
N PRO A 294 -20.32 -27.27 -19.33
CA PRO A 294 -19.04 -26.82 -18.78
C PRO A 294 -19.05 -25.34 -18.35
N TYR A 295 -20.13 -24.62 -18.63
CA TYR A 295 -20.32 -23.23 -18.26
C TYR A 295 -21.30 -23.15 -17.11
N SER A 296 -20.77 -23.03 -15.90
CA SER A 296 -21.56 -22.65 -14.75
C SER A 296 -21.14 -21.23 -14.37
N GLY A 297 -22.10 -20.32 -14.25
CA GLY A 297 -21.88 -18.97 -13.69
C GLY A 297 -21.53 -18.98 -12.19
N ASN A 298 -21.00 -20.11 -11.72
CA ASN A 298 -20.63 -20.40 -10.35
C ASN A 298 -19.12 -20.39 -10.16
N ALA A 299 -18.31 -20.25 -11.22
CA ALA A 299 -16.86 -20.25 -11.15
C ALA A 299 -16.30 -18.89 -11.52
N PHE A 300 -15.25 -18.46 -10.82
CA PHE A 300 -14.52 -17.22 -11.11
C PHE A 300 -13.06 -17.37 -10.67
N VAL A 301 -12.19 -16.48 -11.14
CA VAL A 301 -10.79 -16.39 -10.71
C VAL A 301 -10.59 -15.10 -9.94
N GLU A 302 -10.12 -15.20 -8.70
CA GLU A 302 -9.83 -14.05 -7.85
C GLU A 302 -8.34 -13.71 -7.89
N HIS A 303 -8.01 -12.46 -8.19
CA HIS A 303 -6.64 -11.95 -8.22
C HIS A 303 -6.30 -11.06 -7.02
N ASP A 304 -7.30 -10.54 -6.30
CA ASP A 304 -7.09 -9.89 -5.00
C ASP A 304 -6.71 -10.94 -3.95
N ASP A 305 -5.55 -10.74 -3.32
CA ASP A 305 -4.97 -11.71 -2.42
C ASP A 305 -4.35 -11.01 -1.20
N TYR A 306 -4.26 -11.74 -0.09
CA TYR A 306 -3.65 -11.26 1.13
C TYR A 306 -3.13 -12.42 1.97
N ALA A 307 -2.07 -12.17 2.72
CA ALA A 307 -1.54 -13.12 3.70
C ALA A 307 -1.58 -12.52 5.11
N TRP A 308 -1.94 -13.35 6.08
CA TRP A 308 -1.83 -13.03 7.50
C TRP A 308 -0.58 -13.65 8.10
N PHE A 309 0.07 -12.91 8.98
CA PHE A 309 1.23 -13.33 9.75
C PHE A 309 0.94 -13.13 11.23
N ALA A 310 1.11 -14.18 12.03
CA ALA A 310 0.95 -14.14 13.48
C ALA A 310 2.32 -14.07 14.16
N LEU A 311 2.68 -12.88 14.63
CA LEU A 311 3.96 -12.62 15.27
C LEU A 311 3.83 -12.80 16.79
N SER A 312 4.52 -13.82 17.31
CA SER A 312 4.50 -14.11 18.75
C SER A 312 5.53 -13.26 19.49
N ASP A 313 5.16 -12.71 20.64
CA ASP A 313 6.12 -12.05 21.53
C ASP A 313 7.00 -13.12 22.22
N PRO A 314 8.33 -13.11 22.00
CA PRO A 314 9.22 -14.11 22.58
C PRO A 314 9.31 -14.06 24.11
N ASN A 315 8.88 -12.94 24.72
CA ASN A 315 8.91 -12.70 26.16
C ASN A 315 7.59 -13.07 26.86
N ARG A 316 6.58 -13.54 26.11
CA ARG A 316 5.27 -13.97 26.64
C ARG A 316 5.03 -15.45 26.35
N PRO A 317 4.13 -16.12 27.10
CA PRO A 317 3.71 -17.48 26.78
C PRO A 317 3.22 -17.60 25.34
N ALA A 318 3.43 -18.76 24.73
CA ALA A 318 2.98 -19.01 23.36
C ALA A 318 1.48 -18.74 23.24
N PRO A 319 1.04 -18.02 22.19
CA PRO A 319 -0.38 -17.77 21.98
C PRO A 319 -1.15 -19.07 21.80
N GLN A 320 -2.30 -19.19 22.48
CA GLN A 320 -3.20 -20.34 22.35
C GLN A 320 -4.20 -20.18 21.19
N ASP A 321 -4.14 -19.04 20.51
CA ASP A 321 -5.22 -18.44 19.75
C ASP A 321 -4.83 -18.23 18.27
N LEU A 322 -3.88 -19.04 17.79
CA LEU A 322 -3.36 -19.03 16.42
C LEU A 322 -4.42 -19.52 15.43
N ARG A 323 -4.56 -18.82 14.28
CA ARG A 323 -5.53 -19.23 13.25
C ARG A 323 -4.87 -20.10 12.18
N PRO A 324 -5.59 -21.06 11.57
CA PRO A 324 -5.03 -21.96 10.56
C PRO A 324 -4.70 -21.30 9.21
N ASN A 325 -5.12 -20.05 8.99
CA ASN A 325 -4.92 -19.31 7.74
C ASN A 325 -3.84 -18.22 7.85
N GLU A 326 -2.94 -18.36 8.83
CA GLU A 326 -1.89 -17.40 9.15
C GLU A 326 -0.54 -18.11 9.06
N PHE A 327 0.46 -17.42 8.53
CA PHE A 327 1.85 -17.81 8.73
C PHE A 327 2.22 -17.55 10.18
N HIS A 328 2.53 -18.60 10.93
CA HIS A 328 2.96 -18.46 12.32
C HIS A 328 4.45 -18.13 12.30
N LEU A 329 4.80 -16.96 12.83
CA LEU A 329 6.18 -16.52 12.93
C LEU A 329 6.62 -16.74 14.38
N PRO A 330 7.26 -17.90 14.67
CA PRO A 330 7.53 -18.31 16.04
C PRO A 330 8.64 -17.47 16.67
N ARG A 331 8.78 -17.66 17.99
CA ARG A 331 10.00 -17.39 18.74
C ARG A 331 11.17 -18.09 18.03
N PRO A 332 12.19 -17.41 17.49
CA PRO A 332 13.33 -18.10 16.91
C PRO A 332 14.06 -18.88 18.02
N PRO A 333 14.24 -20.22 17.92
CA PRO A 333 15.28 -20.90 18.66
C PRO A 333 16.63 -20.45 18.10
N ALA A 334 17.62 -20.28 18.98
CA ALA A 334 18.94 -19.72 18.66
C ALA A 334 19.79 -20.51 17.63
N GLU A 335 19.25 -21.55 17.00
CA GLU A 335 20.01 -22.50 16.17
C GLU A 335 19.46 -22.68 14.74
N GLN A 336 18.38 -22.00 14.34
CA GLN A 336 17.91 -21.98 12.94
C GLN A 336 18.02 -20.57 12.37
N ASN A 337 19.23 -20.25 11.88
CA ASN A 337 19.50 -19.02 11.17
C ASN A 337 18.75 -18.99 9.83
N GLY A 338 17.66 -18.21 9.79
CA GLY A 338 17.09 -17.62 8.59
C GLY A 338 16.05 -18.44 7.83
N SER A 339 14.76 -18.41 8.22
CA SER A 339 13.69 -18.79 7.27
C SER A 339 12.29 -18.26 7.58
N SER A 340 11.83 -18.17 8.83
CA SER A 340 10.40 -17.85 9.07
C SER A 340 10.00 -16.41 8.73
N TYR A 341 10.83 -15.41 9.00
CA TYR A 341 10.49 -14.00 8.73
C TYR A 341 10.78 -13.57 7.27
N ASP A 342 11.51 -14.38 6.50
CA ASP A 342 11.76 -14.11 5.08
C ASP A 342 10.46 -14.12 4.28
N ILE A 343 9.51 -14.99 4.64
CA ILE A 343 8.21 -15.03 3.96
C ILE A 343 7.42 -13.73 4.17
N LEU A 344 7.44 -13.14 5.37
CA LEU A 344 6.87 -11.80 5.60
C LEU A 344 7.59 -10.77 4.72
N GLY A 345 8.91 -10.87 4.60
CA GLY A 345 9.69 -10.00 3.75
C GLY A 345 9.35 -10.08 2.26
N ARG A 346 9.17 -11.28 1.74
CA ARG A 346 8.77 -11.51 0.35
C ARG A 346 7.37 -10.97 0.08
N PHE A 347 6.41 -11.24 0.97
CA PHE A 347 5.04 -10.72 0.82
C PHE A 347 5.00 -9.18 0.92
N ALA A 348 5.74 -8.57 1.83
CA ALA A 348 5.83 -7.10 1.92
C ALA A 348 6.48 -6.49 0.67
N ARG A 349 7.55 -7.11 0.14
CA ARG A 349 8.19 -6.68 -1.12
C ARG A 349 7.27 -6.87 -2.33
N ALA A 350 6.53 -7.96 -2.39
CA ALA A 350 5.52 -8.19 -3.43
C ALA A 350 4.42 -7.12 -3.36
N SER A 351 3.95 -6.81 -2.16
CA SER A 351 2.93 -5.79 -1.94
C SER A 351 3.35 -4.42 -2.43
N GLY A 352 4.64 -4.06 -2.36
CA GLY A 352 5.19 -2.82 -2.93
C GLY A 352 5.82 -2.98 -4.32
N ALA A 353 5.67 -4.14 -4.97
CA ALA A 353 6.23 -4.39 -6.30
C ALA A 353 5.34 -3.70 -7.35
N MET A 354 5.49 -2.39 -7.49
CA MET A 354 4.80 -1.57 -8.48
C MET A 354 4.86 -2.26 -9.84
N PRO A 355 3.74 -2.44 -10.56
CA PRO A 355 3.76 -3.06 -11.88
C PRO A 355 4.82 -2.39 -12.74
N VAL A 356 5.75 -3.19 -13.29
CA VAL A 356 6.91 -2.75 -14.11
C VAL A 356 8.02 -2.02 -13.33
N GLY A 357 7.70 -1.16 -12.36
CA GLY A 357 8.68 -0.35 -11.62
C GLY A 357 9.65 -1.17 -10.79
N LEU A 358 9.12 -2.10 -10.00
CA LEU A 358 9.88 -2.99 -9.12
C LEU A 358 9.56 -4.45 -9.45
N PRO A 359 10.50 -5.39 -9.23
CA PRO A 359 10.32 -6.76 -9.70
C PRO A 359 9.26 -7.49 -8.87
N SER A 360 8.41 -8.23 -9.57
CA SER A 360 7.46 -9.16 -8.96
C SER A 360 8.18 -10.23 -8.13
N GLN A 361 7.49 -10.75 -7.12
CA GLN A 361 8.03 -11.81 -6.26
C GLN A 361 7.30 -13.12 -6.54
N GLU A 362 8.04 -14.23 -6.57
CA GLU A 362 7.43 -15.55 -6.46
C GLU A 362 7.08 -15.81 -4.99
N LEU A 363 5.82 -16.13 -4.74
CA LEU A 363 5.26 -16.37 -3.42
C LEU A 363 4.67 -17.77 -3.36
N SER A 364 4.72 -18.38 -2.18
CA SER A 364 4.06 -19.65 -1.89
C SER A 364 3.32 -19.58 -0.57
N ARG A 365 2.20 -20.30 -0.47
CA ARG A 365 1.43 -20.47 0.77
C ARG A 365 0.69 -21.81 0.80
N PRO A 366 0.37 -22.33 2.00
CA PRO A 366 -0.51 -23.47 2.13
C PRO A 366 -1.87 -23.21 1.47
N ALA A 367 -2.30 -24.12 0.58
CA ALA A 367 -3.55 -24.01 -0.16
C ALA A 367 -4.78 -23.98 0.77
N ILE A 368 -4.66 -24.61 1.94
CA ILE A 368 -5.69 -24.61 2.98
C ILE A 368 -6.02 -23.21 3.48
N HIS A 369 -5.10 -22.23 3.39
CA HIS A 369 -5.38 -20.86 3.80
C HIS A 369 -6.54 -20.24 3.01
N TYR A 370 -6.75 -20.65 1.75
CA TYR A 370 -7.83 -20.15 0.90
C TYR A 370 -9.22 -20.67 1.30
N LEU A 371 -9.29 -21.71 2.13
CA LEU A 371 -10.57 -22.13 2.71
C LEU A 371 -11.11 -21.11 3.73
N TYR A 372 -10.27 -20.21 4.24
CA TYR A 372 -10.61 -19.22 5.27
C TYR A 372 -10.88 -17.82 4.70
N ARG A 373 -11.63 -17.77 3.59
CA ARG A 373 -12.09 -16.53 2.94
C ARG A 373 -13.62 -16.41 2.91
N PRO A 374 -14.29 -16.41 4.08
CA PRO A 374 -15.73 -16.24 4.08
C PRO A 374 -16.13 -14.87 3.53
N TYR A 375 -17.27 -14.80 2.87
CA TYR A 375 -17.89 -13.55 2.43
C TYR A 375 -19.25 -13.37 3.06
N THR A 376 -19.67 -12.12 3.22
CA THR A 376 -21.01 -11.78 3.67
C THR A 376 -21.98 -11.79 2.50
N ARG A 377 -23.16 -12.36 2.69
CA ARG A 377 -24.27 -12.33 1.75
C ARG A 377 -25.54 -11.94 2.48
N VAL A 378 -26.49 -11.34 1.79
CA VAL A 378 -27.82 -11.13 2.34
C VAL A 378 -28.70 -12.27 1.84
N ASN A 379 -29.40 -12.96 2.75
CA ASN A 379 -30.36 -13.99 2.33
C ASN A 379 -31.68 -13.36 1.86
N ASP A 380 -32.60 -14.19 1.35
CA ASP A 380 -33.88 -13.76 0.78
C ASP A 380 -34.78 -12.98 1.78
N TYR A 381 -34.47 -13.00 3.08
CA TYR A 381 -35.20 -12.31 4.14
C TYR A 381 -34.50 -11.04 4.63
N GLY A 382 -33.45 -10.58 3.94
CA GLY A 382 -32.67 -9.42 4.37
C GLY A 382 -31.73 -9.69 5.54
N VAL A 383 -31.56 -10.96 5.94
CA VAL A 383 -30.69 -11.33 7.06
C VAL A 383 -29.27 -11.61 6.54
N PRO A 384 -28.24 -10.98 7.11
CA PRO A 384 -26.86 -11.31 6.78
C PRO A 384 -26.55 -12.78 7.07
N GLY A 385 -26.04 -13.48 6.06
CA GLY A 385 -25.49 -14.82 6.14
C GLY A 385 -24.02 -14.83 5.72
N ILE A 386 -23.33 -15.91 6.07
CA ILE A 386 -21.91 -16.10 5.73
C ILE A 386 -21.80 -17.21 4.68
N GLY A 387 -21.18 -16.88 3.56
CA GLY A 387 -20.81 -17.82 2.50
C GLY A 387 -19.34 -18.20 2.60
N TRP A 388 -19.01 -19.38 2.08
CA TRP A 388 -17.63 -19.88 2.02
C TRP A 388 -17.36 -20.26 0.56
N PRO A 389 -16.51 -19.52 -0.16
CA PRO A 389 -16.15 -19.87 -1.52
C PRO A 389 -15.26 -21.12 -1.46
N LYS A 390 -15.43 -22.02 -2.44
CA LYS A 390 -14.66 -23.25 -2.50
C LYS A 390 -13.56 -23.09 -3.54
N PRO A 391 -12.27 -23.05 -3.16
CA PRO A 391 -11.20 -23.02 -4.14
C PRO A 391 -11.20 -24.31 -4.96
N ASP A 392 -10.98 -24.18 -6.26
CA ASP A 392 -11.02 -25.30 -7.21
C ASP A 392 -9.62 -25.63 -7.74
N TRP A 393 -8.99 -26.63 -7.13
CA TRP A 393 -7.65 -27.06 -7.48
C TRP A 393 -7.61 -28.14 -8.57
N SER A 394 -8.74 -28.48 -9.22
CA SER A 394 -8.81 -29.62 -10.16
C SER A 394 -7.82 -29.54 -11.31
N GLU A 395 -7.58 -28.33 -11.82
CA GLU A 395 -6.65 -28.05 -12.92
C GLU A 395 -5.21 -27.76 -12.45
N LEU A 396 -4.94 -27.87 -11.14
CA LEU A 396 -3.63 -27.58 -10.53
C LEU A 396 -3.10 -28.81 -9.77
N PRO A 397 -2.66 -29.87 -10.49
CA PRO A 397 -2.27 -31.14 -9.89
C PRO A 397 -1.10 -31.03 -8.89
N GLU A 398 -0.19 -30.07 -9.09
CA GLU A 398 0.90 -29.79 -8.16
C GLU A 398 0.40 -29.28 -6.79
N VAL A 399 -0.71 -28.53 -6.76
CA VAL A 399 -1.34 -28.07 -5.51
C VAL A 399 -2.02 -29.23 -4.81
N LEU A 400 -2.70 -30.09 -5.57
CA LEU A 400 -3.35 -31.29 -5.04
C LEU A 400 -2.34 -32.30 -4.47
N ALA A 401 -1.14 -32.37 -5.04
CA ALA A 401 -0.07 -33.27 -4.60
C ALA A 401 0.75 -32.69 -3.45
N GLY A 402 1.08 -31.39 -3.50
CA GLY A 402 2.00 -30.74 -2.56
C GLY A 402 1.34 -29.98 -1.40
N GLY A 403 0.06 -29.63 -1.52
CA GLY A 403 -0.66 -28.85 -0.49
C GLY A 403 -0.34 -27.35 -0.46
N ASP A 404 0.64 -26.91 -1.24
CA ASP A 404 1.06 -25.51 -1.38
C ASP A 404 0.66 -24.93 -2.74
N TYR A 405 0.40 -23.62 -2.75
CA TYR A 405 0.07 -22.86 -3.94
C TYR A 405 1.10 -21.75 -4.17
N THR A 406 1.81 -21.85 -5.29
CA THR A 406 2.82 -20.88 -5.73
C THR A 406 2.27 -19.94 -6.80
N PHE A 407 2.61 -18.66 -6.71
CA PHE A 407 2.16 -17.64 -7.66
C PHE A 407 3.14 -16.46 -7.74
N THR A 408 3.02 -15.66 -8.80
CA THR A 408 3.73 -14.39 -8.93
C THR A 408 2.88 -13.27 -8.31
N GLY A 409 3.41 -12.64 -7.27
CA GLY A 409 2.81 -11.50 -6.58
C GLY A 409 3.38 -10.16 -7.09
N VAL A 410 2.48 -9.20 -7.31
CA VAL A 410 2.79 -7.77 -7.57
C VAL A 410 2.02 -6.88 -6.60
N ASP A 411 2.17 -5.55 -6.76
CA ASP A 411 1.62 -4.56 -5.82
C ASP A 411 0.13 -4.81 -5.53
N GLY A 412 -0.19 -4.94 -4.25
CA GLY A 412 -1.56 -5.18 -3.79
C GLY A 412 -2.51 -4.02 -4.11
N GLY A 413 -1.97 -2.80 -4.23
CA GLY A 413 -2.72 -1.59 -4.58
C GLY A 413 -3.36 -1.63 -5.95
N THR A 414 -2.94 -2.55 -6.82
CA THR A 414 -3.62 -2.77 -8.12
C THR A 414 -5.03 -3.34 -7.98
N MET A 415 -5.33 -4.04 -6.87
CA MET A 415 -6.62 -4.71 -6.64
C MET A 415 -7.30 -4.25 -5.34
N ASN A 416 -6.51 -3.94 -4.31
CA ASN A 416 -7.00 -3.59 -2.97
C ASN A 416 -5.97 -2.71 -2.26
N ASN A 417 -6.14 -1.39 -2.43
CA ASN A 417 -5.18 -0.39 -1.98
C ASN A 417 -5.40 0.07 -0.54
N ASP A 418 -6.58 -0.19 0.03
CA ASP A 418 -6.93 0.13 1.40
C ASP A 418 -7.57 -1.11 2.06
N PRO A 419 -6.80 -1.91 2.83
CA PRO A 419 -7.24 -3.21 3.35
C PRO A 419 -8.19 -3.08 4.55
N VAL A 420 -9.10 -2.11 4.52
CA VAL A 420 -10.10 -1.80 5.54
C VAL A 420 -10.95 -3.02 5.83
N LYS A 421 -11.52 -3.66 4.81
CA LYS A 421 -12.35 -4.85 4.99
C LYS A 421 -11.61 -6.00 5.67
N ILE A 422 -10.36 -6.24 5.29
CA ILE A 422 -9.52 -7.31 5.85
C ILE A 422 -9.25 -7.05 7.34
N ALA A 423 -8.84 -5.83 7.69
CA ALA A 423 -8.63 -5.42 9.07
C ALA A 423 -9.93 -5.43 9.89
N HIS A 424 -11.03 -4.97 9.28
CA HIS A 424 -12.33 -4.91 9.90
C HIS A 424 -12.84 -6.29 10.29
N ASP A 425 -12.89 -7.23 9.34
CA ASP A 425 -13.40 -8.57 9.60
C ASP A 425 -12.56 -9.28 10.68
N ALA A 426 -11.26 -9.01 10.73
CA ALA A 426 -10.37 -9.55 11.76
C ALA A 426 -10.58 -8.92 13.15
N LEU A 427 -10.99 -7.65 13.23
CA LEU A 427 -11.17 -6.88 14.48
C LEU A 427 -12.60 -6.89 15.03
N ALA A 428 -13.60 -6.93 14.14
CA ALA A 428 -15.02 -6.96 14.47
C ALA A 428 -15.60 -8.39 14.46
N GLY A 429 -15.04 -9.26 13.62
CA GLY A 429 -15.60 -10.58 13.28
C GLY A 429 -16.32 -10.54 11.94
N VAL A 430 -16.28 -11.66 11.20
CA VAL A 430 -16.85 -11.74 9.86
C VAL A 430 -18.34 -11.49 9.89
N GLY A 431 -18.79 -10.47 9.15
CA GLY A 431 -20.20 -10.07 9.10
C GLY A 431 -20.73 -9.41 10.37
N GLN A 432 -19.85 -9.07 11.31
CA GLN A 432 -20.17 -8.32 12.52
C GLN A 432 -19.77 -6.84 12.36
N HIS A 433 -20.03 -6.03 13.38
CA HIS A 433 -19.61 -4.64 13.43
C HIS A 433 -19.10 -4.28 14.83
N ASN A 434 -18.18 -3.33 14.90
CA ASN A 434 -17.79 -2.71 16.17
C ASN A 434 -18.91 -1.79 16.69
N PRO A 435 -19.09 -1.63 18.01
CA PRO A 435 -19.95 -0.58 18.56
C PRO A 435 -19.43 0.79 18.11
N ARG A 436 -20.34 1.64 17.60
CA ARG A 436 -20.01 2.93 16.97
C ARG A 436 -20.19 4.14 17.87
N PRO A 437 -21.27 4.24 18.70
CA PRO A 437 -21.49 5.44 19.50
C PRO A 437 -20.36 5.71 20.49
N PRO A 438 -20.05 6.98 20.82
CA PRO A 438 -18.90 7.35 21.64
C PRO A 438 -18.94 6.80 23.08
N GLY A 439 -20.14 6.53 23.60
CA GLY A 439 -20.33 5.92 24.92
C GLY A 439 -20.24 4.38 24.95
N GLN A 440 -20.10 3.73 23.80
CA GLN A 440 -20.13 2.27 23.67
C GLN A 440 -18.93 1.70 22.90
N ALA A 441 -18.31 2.49 22.02
CA ALA A 441 -17.17 2.07 21.23
C ALA A 441 -16.02 1.59 22.13
N ASN A 442 -15.55 0.37 21.86
CA ASN A 442 -14.44 -0.28 22.57
C ASN A 442 -13.43 -0.89 21.61
N ARG A 443 -13.65 -0.73 20.29
CA ARG A 443 -12.72 -1.08 19.23
C ARG A 443 -12.84 -0.11 18.07
N ALA A 444 -11.71 0.19 17.45
CA ALA A 444 -11.70 0.95 16.22
C ALA A 444 -10.60 0.52 15.25
N LEU A 445 -10.85 0.80 13.98
CA LEU A 445 -9.79 0.89 12.98
C LEU A 445 -9.25 2.31 12.95
N LEU A 446 -7.93 2.44 12.91
CA LEU A 446 -7.25 3.68 12.55
C LEU A 446 -6.61 3.49 11.17
N LEU A 447 -7.17 4.18 10.19
CA LEU A 447 -6.64 4.27 8.83
C LEU A 447 -5.61 5.40 8.77
N ILE A 448 -4.37 5.08 8.44
CA ILE A 448 -3.31 6.06 8.14
C ILE A 448 -3.23 6.16 6.63
N ASP A 449 -3.60 7.32 6.10
CA ASP A 449 -3.92 7.51 4.69
C ASP A 449 -3.19 8.73 4.12
N PRO A 450 -1.92 8.56 3.69
CA PRO A 450 -1.12 9.66 3.18
C PRO A 450 -1.50 10.12 1.78
N LEU A 451 -2.13 9.26 0.97
CA LEU A 451 -2.44 9.56 -0.44
C LEU A 451 -3.94 9.87 -0.65
N VAL A 452 -4.65 10.21 0.42
CA VAL A 452 -5.97 10.81 0.29
C VAL A 452 -5.84 12.12 -0.47
N ASP A 453 -6.59 12.27 -1.55
CA ASP A 453 -6.56 13.48 -2.37
C ASP A 453 -7.98 13.87 -2.78
N LYS A 454 -8.14 15.13 -3.20
CA LYS A 454 -9.35 15.57 -3.88
C LYS A 454 -9.50 14.76 -5.17
N PRO A 455 -10.67 14.17 -5.43
CA PRO A 455 -10.90 13.43 -6.67
C PRO A 455 -10.59 14.32 -7.88
N THR A 456 -9.59 13.94 -8.65
CA THR A 456 -9.30 14.52 -9.96
C THR A 456 -10.04 13.70 -11.02
N HIS A 457 -10.67 14.38 -11.98
CA HIS A 457 -11.22 13.69 -13.13
C HIS A 457 -10.07 13.36 -14.08
N ILE A 458 -10.06 12.14 -14.61
CA ILE A 458 -9.21 11.84 -15.76
C ILE A 458 -9.80 12.63 -16.92
N GLU A 459 -8.97 13.45 -17.59
CA GLU A 459 -9.40 14.19 -18.77
C GLU A 459 -9.99 13.24 -19.83
N ALA A 460 -10.87 13.76 -20.68
CA ALA A 460 -11.42 12.98 -21.77
C ALA A 460 -10.28 12.46 -22.65
N VAL A 461 -10.10 11.15 -22.61
CA VAL A 461 -9.07 10.47 -23.38
C VAL A 461 -9.41 10.63 -24.86
N ASP A 462 -8.46 11.11 -25.65
CA ASP A 462 -8.63 11.12 -27.10
C ASP A 462 -8.76 9.68 -27.64
N GLY A 463 -9.24 9.52 -28.87
CA GLY A 463 -9.41 8.19 -29.48
C GLY A 463 -8.10 7.42 -29.71
N SER A 464 -6.96 7.88 -29.19
CA SER A 464 -5.71 7.16 -29.29
C SER A 464 -5.69 5.94 -28.35
N LEU A 465 -5.21 4.82 -28.88
CA LEU A 465 -4.99 3.60 -28.11
C LEU A 465 -4.06 3.84 -26.93
N VAL A 466 -3.11 4.77 -27.07
CA VAL A 466 -2.11 5.12 -26.04
C VAL A 466 -2.73 5.81 -24.86
N ALA A 467 -3.42 6.92 -25.11
CA ALA A 467 -4.07 7.67 -24.06
C ALA A 467 -5.08 6.76 -23.37
N THR A 468 -5.75 5.88 -24.13
CA THR A 468 -6.67 4.86 -23.58
C THR A 468 -5.96 3.88 -22.65
N VAL A 469 -4.84 3.26 -23.06
CA VAL A 469 -4.11 2.31 -22.20
C VAL A 469 -3.54 2.99 -20.94
N LYS A 470 -2.95 4.18 -21.07
CA LYS A 470 -2.49 4.97 -19.90
C LYS A 470 -3.63 5.28 -18.94
N ALA A 471 -4.77 5.73 -19.46
CA ALA A 471 -5.94 6.03 -18.66
C ALA A 471 -6.50 4.78 -17.97
N VAL A 472 -6.47 3.60 -18.62
CA VAL A 472 -6.95 2.34 -18.04
C VAL A 472 -6.12 1.91 -16.83
N ILE A 473 -4.78 2.00 -16.88
CA ILE A 473 -3.92 1.69 -15.73
C ILE A 473 -4.26 2.59 -14.53
N ASN A 474 -4.34 3.91 -14.76
CA ASN A 474 -4.72 4.86 -13.73
C ASN A 474 -6.16 4.63 -13.22
N THR A 475 -7.07 4.23 -14.10
CA THR A 475 -8.46 3.90 -13.75
C THR A 475 -8.53 2.70 -12.81
N PHE A 476 -7.73 1.65 -13.04
CA PHE A 476 -7.67 0.51 -12.13
C PHE A 476 -7.18 0.92 -10.74
N VAL A 477 -6.09 1.70 -10.67
CA VAL A 477 -5.55 2.19 -9.40
C VAL A 477 -6.54 3.11 -8.68
N HIS A 478 -7.21 4.03 -9.38
CA HIS A 478 -8.22 4.90 -8.75
C HIS A 478 -9.44 4.11 -8.28
N GLY A 479 -9.85 3.09 -9.03
CA GLY A 479 -10.97 2.21 -8.69
C GLY A 479 -10.68 1.24 -7.53
N SER A 480 -9.41 0.94 -7.25
CA SER A 480 -8.99 0.03 -6.17
C SER A 480 -8.66 0.73 -4.84
N ARG A 481 -8.77 2.07 -4.77
CA ARG A 481 -8.55 2.86 -3.53
C ARG A 481 -9.58 2.50 -2.46
N TYR A 482 -10.82 2.98 -2.60
CA TYR A 482 -11.81 2.83 -1.55
C TYR A 482 -13.11 2.20 -2.01
N LEU A 483 -13.71 1.42 -1.12
CA LEU A 483 -15.14 1.19 -1.15
C LEU A 483 -15.85 2.43 -0.58
N THR A 484 -16.80 2.98 -1.33
CA THR A 484 -17.57 4.17 -0.92
C THR A 484 -18.21 4.00 0.46
N ALA A 485 -18.69 2.80 0.78
CA ALA A 485 -19.30 2.49 2.07
C ALA A 485 -18.33 2.58 3.25
N ASP A 486 -17.04 2.30 3.03
CA ASP A 486 -16.03 2.40 4.08
C ASP A 486 -15.68 3.88 4.33
N LEU A 487 -15.52 4.69 3.28
CA LEU A 487 -15.27 6.13 3.41
C LEU A 487 -16.39 6.85 4.17
N ASP A 488 -17.65 6.50 3.91
CA ASP A 488 -18.81 7.07 4.61
C ASP A 488 -18.68 6.88 6.13
N LEU A 489 -18.26 5.69 6.56
CA LEU A 489 -18.06 5.39 7.98
C LEU A 489 -16.83 6.08 8.60
N PHE A 490 -15.77 6.36 7.82
CA PHE A 490 -14.62 7.13 8.31
C PHE A 490 -14.92 8.63 8.42
N GLN A 491 -15.89 9.14 7.65
CA GLN A 491 -16.29 10.54 7.65
C GLN A 491 -17.42 10.86 8.63
N ASP A 492 -18.19 9.85 9.07
CA ASP A 492 -19.29 10.01 10.01
C ASP A 492 -18.79 10.34 11.44
N ARG A 493 -19.20 11.50 11.94
CA ARG A 493 -18.83 12.03 13.27
C ARG A 493 -19.42 11.25 14.44
N ASP A 494 -20.46 10.46 14.20
CA ASP A 494 -21.08 9.61 15.22
C ASP A 494 -20.45 8.20 15.28
N VAL A 495 -19.43 7.92 14.45
CA VAL A 495 -18.77 6.61 14.35
C VAL A 495 -17.39 6.62 15.01
N PHE A 496 -17.35 6.28 16.29
CA PHE A 496 -16.12 6.17 17.09
C PHE A 496 -15.44 4.79 17.00
N SER A 497 -15.76 4.05 15.93
CA SER A 497 -15.13 2.76 15.59
C SER A 497 -14.27 2.84 14.33
N ARG A 498 -14.12 4.05 13.77
CA ARG A 498 -13.37 4.38 12.57
C ARG A 498 -12.68 5.72 12.79
N PHE A 499 -11.38 5.76 12.61
CA PHE A 499 -10.56 6.96 12.68
C PHE A 499 -9.69 7.01 11.43
N GLN A 500 -9.54 8.18 10.83
CA GLN A 500 -8.69 8.39 9.66
C GLN A 500 -7.69 9.52 9.93
N LEU A 501 -6.42 9.18 9.88
CA LEU A 501 -5.30 10.11 9.96
C LEU A 501 -4.83 10.45 8.55
N VAL A 502 -4.91 11.74 8.21
CA VAL A 502 -4.53 12.29 6.90
C VAL A 502 -3.44 13.34 7.08
N PRO A 503 -2.52 13.52 6.13
CA PRO A 503 -1.53 14.59 6.17
C PRO A 503 -2.20 15.96 6.28
N ASN A 504 -1.71 16.81 7.19
CA ASN A 504 -2.29 18.13 7.44
C ASN A 504 -1.20 19.09 7.91
N ARG A 505 -0.85 20.10 7.09
CA ARG A 505 0.04 21.19 7.53
C ARG A 505 -0.76 22.24 8.30
N LEU A 506 -0.13 22.90 9.26
CA LEU A 506 -0.77 23.99 10.00
C LEU A 506 -1.08 25.17 9.09
N ALA A 507 -2.27 25.75 9.21
CA ALA A 507 -2.59 27.03 8.58
C ALA A 507 -1.73 28.16 9.17
N GLU A 508 -1.72 29.34 8.54
CA GLU A 508 -0.96 30.52 9.00
C GLU A 508 -1.28 30.92 10.46
N ASN A 509 -2.44 30.54 10.99
CA ASN A 509 -2.85 30.78 12.37
C ASN A 509 -2.27 29.76 13.40
N GLY A 510 -1.40 28.84 12.96
CA GLY A 510 -0.77 27.84 13.81
C GLY A 510 -1.68 26.70 14.25
N LEU A 511 -2.88 26.58 13.67
CA LEU A 511 -3.82 25.48 13.96
C LEU A 511 -3.93 24.53 12.76
N PRO A 512 -4.12 23.21 12.99
CA PRO A 512 -4.48 22.29 11.93
C PRO A 512 -5.79 22.76 11.29
N ILE A 513 -5.94 22.58 9.97
CA ILE A 513 -7.20 22.92 9.31
C ILE A 513 -8.25 21.88 9.74
N PRO A 514 -9.37 22.29 10.38
CA PRO A 514 -10.45 21.37 10.70
C PRO A 514 -11.08 20.86 9.39
N GLY A 515 -11.35 19.55 9.28
CA GLY A 515 -11.83 18.93 8.05
C GLY A 515 -13.15 19.49 7.49
N ASP A 516 -13.99 20.08 8.34
CA ASP A 516 -15.25 20.76 8.00
C ASP A 516 -15.11 22.27 7.72
N LYS A 517 -13.90 22.82 7.91
CA LYS A 517 -13.60 24.24 7.74
C LYS A 517 -12.42 24.48 6.82
N ALA A 518 -12.05 23.61 5.89
CA ALA A 518 -11.19 24.02 4.79
C ALA A 518 -11.95 25.10 3.98
N PRO A 519 -11.70 26.40 4.17
CA PRO A 519 -12.33 27.42 3.36
C PRO A 519 -11.78 27.26 1.94
N LEU A 520 -12.56 27.54 0.91
CA LEU A 520 -12.12 27.46 -0.49
C LEU A 520 -11.09 28.55 -0.88
N ASP A 521 -10.52 29.27 0.08
CA ASP A 521 -9.52 30.32 -0.16
C ASP A 521 -8.18 29.67 -0.50
N LYS A 522 -7.86 29.58 -1.78
CA LYS A 522 -6.63 28.95 -2.29
C LYS A 522 -5.35 29.62 -1.79
N ASP A 523 -5.47 30.87 -1.31
CA ASP A 523 -4.32 31.71 -0.97
C ASP A 523 -4.02 31.75 0.54
N LYS A 524 -4.82 31.07 1.39
CA LYS A 524 -4.71 31.18 2.87
C LYS A 524 -4.76 29.87 3.65
N ASN A 525 -4.80 28.73 2.96
CA ASN A 525 -4.87 27.43 3.62
C ASN A 525 -3.60 26.63 3.39
N ALA A 526 -3.11 26.04 4.47
CA ALA A 526 -2.14 24.96 4.37
C ALA A 526 -2.74 23.76 3.62
N PRO A 527 -1.94 23.02 2.84
CA PRO A 527 -2.42 21.84 2.15
C PRO A 527 -2.72 20.71 3.14
N VAL A 528 -3.65 19.86 2.72
CA VAL A 528 -4.10 18.64 3.40
C VAL A 528 -4.08 17.48 2.40
N GLY A 529 -4.02 16.25 2.88
CA GLY A 529 -3.92 15.06 2.04
C GLY A 529 -2.59 15.00 1.28
N GLU A 530 -2.59 14.39 0.10
CA GLU A 530 -1.39 14.20 -0.73
C GLU A 530 -0.62 15.50 -1.00
N ALA A 531 -1.32 16.63 -1.17
CA ALA A 531 -0.71 17.95 -1.39
C ALA A 531 0.13 18.45 -0.20
N ALA A 532 -0.09 17.90 1.00
CA ALA A 532 0.68 18.23 2.19
C ALA A 532 2.03 17.51 2.27
N LEU A 533 2.26 16.51 1.42
CA LEU A 533 3.48 15.71 1.39
C LEU A 533 4.44 16.21 0.33
N ALA A 534 5.73 16.24 0.62
CA ALA A 534 6.78 16.69 -0.29
C ALA A 534 7.29 15.57 -1.21
N GLY A 535 7.12 14.30 -0.83
CA GLY A 535 7.65 13.15 -1.58
C GLY A 535 6.73 12.56 -2.65
N THR A 536 5.52 13.09 -2.87
CA THR A 536 4.46 12.42 -3.66
C THR A 536 4.48 12.71 -5.16
N ASP A 537 5.35 13.59 -5.65
CA ASP A 537 5.51 13.81 -7.09
C ASP A 537 6.14 12.61 -7.81
N LEU A 538 6.19 12.65 -9.15
CA LEU A 538 6.77 11.60 -10.00
C LEU A 538 6.18 10.20 -9.73
N PHE A 539 4.86 10.05 -9.88
CA PHE A 539 4.16 8.80 -9.55
C PHE A 539 4.40 8.35 -8.09
N ALA A 540 4.41 9.30 -7.16
CA ALA A 540 4.72 9.09 -5.74
C ALA A 540 6.15 8.60 -5.41
N MET A 541 7.12 8.78 -6.31
CA MET A 541 8.52 8.39 -6.11
C MET A 541 9.47 9.55 -5.76
N ALA A 542 9.03 10.81 -5.84
CA ALA A 542 9.90 11.96 -5.59
C ALA A 542 10.57 11.92 -4.21
N GLY A 543 9.94 11.31 -3.21
CA GLY A 543 10.56 11.08 -1.91
C GLY A 543 11.89 10.31 -2.02
N TRP A 544 12.04 9.34 -2.92
CA TRP A 544 13.30 8.60 -3.09
C TRP A 544 14.42 9.45 -3.70
N TYR A 545 14.08 10.57 -4.33
CA TYR A 545 15.06 11.44 -4.96
C TYR A 545 15.90 12.19 -3.94
N ALA A 546 15.26 12.77 -2.91
CA ALA A 546 15.96 13.63 -1.96
C ALA A 546 15.57 13.37 -0.51
N ARG A 547 16.61 13.24 0.31
CA ARG A 547 16.47 13.00 1.75
C ARG A 547 15.65 14.08 2.47
N PRO A 548 15.82 15.40 2.21
CA PRO A 548 15.00 16.43 2.86
C PRO A 548 13.48 16.25 2.67
N LEU A 549 13.03 15.73 1.54
CA LEU A 549 11.60 15.44 1.29
C LEU A 549 11.09 14.33 2.23
N ARG A 550 11.88 13.26 2.39
CA ARG A 550 11.57 12.15 3.31
C ARG A 550 11.61 12.59 4.76
N VAL A 551 12.56 13.44 5.13
CA VAL A 551 12.64 14.05 6.48
C VAL A 551 11.37 14.85 6.77
N HIS A 552 10.94 15.71 5.84
CA HIS A 552 9.70 16.46 5.97
C HIS A 552 8.49 15.54 6.18
N ASP A 553 8.27 14.58 5.29
CA ASP A 553 7.08 13.72 5.34
C ASP A 553 7.05 12.86 6.61
N TYR A 554 8.21 12.37 7.06
CA TYR A 554 8.35 11.63 8.33
C TYR A 554 8.00 12.49 9.54
N LEU A 555 8.53 13.71 9.62
CA LEU A 555 8.21 14.65 10.70
C LEU A 555 6.74 15.06 10.68
N LEU A 556 6.15 15.25 9.48
CA LEU A 556 4.74 15.57 9.33
C LEU A 556 3.87 14.44 9.86
N GLY A 557 4.21 13.18 9.57
CA GLY A 557 3.54 12.00 10.14
C GLY A 557 3.59 11.96 11.67
N ARG A 558 4.76 12.25 12.26
CA ARG A 558 4.91 12.36 13.73
C ARG A 558 4.02 13.46 14.30
N PHE A 559 4.05 14.64 13.68
CA PHE A 559 3.28 15.81 14.10
C PHE A 559 1.77 15.58 14.01
N ASN A 560 1.30 15.04 12.89
CA ASN A 560 -0.12 14.77 12.68
C ASN A 560 -0.62 13.69 13.63
N MET A 561 0.12 12.59 13.85
CA MET A 561 -0.27 11.59 14.85
C MET A 561 -0.33 12.20 16.26
N ALA A 562 0.67 13.00 16.66
CA ALA A 562 0.69 13.63 17.97
C ALA A 562 -0.53 14.53 18.22
N THR A 563 -0.92 15.30 17.21
CA THR A 563 -2.09 16.16 17.28
C THR A 563 -3.38 15.35 17.28
N TYR A 564 -3.48 14.35 16.40
CA TYR A 564 -4.67 13.52 16.22
C TYR A 564 -5.04 12.71 17.47
N LEU A 565 -4.04 12.19 18.19
CA LEU A 565 -4.26 11.50 19.47
C LEU A 565 -4.82 12.43 20.57
N ARG A 566 -4.53 13.73 20.50
CA ARG A 566 -5.03 14.71 21.47
C ARG A 566 -6.44 15.19 21.17
N THR A 567 -6.81 15.30 19.89
CA THR A 567 -8.06 16.00 19.50
C THR A 567 -9.12 15.08 18.90
N GLU A 568 -8.73 14.05 18.13
CA GLU A 568 -9.69 13.28 17.32
C GLU A 568 -9.95 11.88 17.87
N MET A 569 -8.93 11.20 18.40
CA MET A 569 -9.08 9.85 18.98
C MET A 569 -9.63 9.90 20.40
N ILE A 570 -10.89 10.31 20.52
CA ILE A 570 -11.58 10.57 21.79
C ILE A 570 -12.83 9.70 21.94
N LEU A 571 -13.30 9.51 23.17
CA LEU A 571 -14.57 8.86 23.50
C LEU A 571 -15.30 9.66 24.57
N ARG A 572 -16.63 9.47 24.69
CA ARG A 572 -17.39 10.11 25.76
C ARG A 572 -16.87 9.61 27.11
N ALA A 573 -16.71 10.49 28.10
CA ALA A 573 -16.16 10.10 29.39
C ALA A 573 -17.03 9.07 30.14
N SER A 574 -18.31 8.94 29.77
CA SER A 574 -19.24 7.91 30.25
C SER A 574 -19.00 6.52 29.66
N ASN A 575 -18.09 6.38 28.70
CA ASN A 575 -17.75 5.09 28.11
C ASN A 575 -17.12 4.17 29.17
N PRO A 576 -17.51 2.88 29.25
CA PRO A 576 -16.95 1.92 30.21
C PRO A 576 -15.43 1.74 30.13
N VAL A 577 -14.81 2.06 29.00
CA VAL A 577 -13.34 2.09 28.87
C VAL A 577 -12.71 2.98 29.95
N PHE A 578 -13.37 4.07 30.33
CA PHE A 578 -12.84 5.05 31.27
C PHE A 578 -13.27 4.84 32.72
N ASP A 579 -13.92 3.73 33.07
CA ASP A 579 -14.38 3.52 34.45
C ASP A 579 -13.23 3.54 35.48
N GLY A 580 -12.01 3.17 35.07
CA GLY A 580 -10.83 3.24 35.95
C GLY A 580 -10.29 4.65 36.22
N TRP A 581 -10.83 5.69 35.57
CA TRP A 581 -10.46 7.08 35.85
C TRP A 581 -11.20 7.64 37.07
N PHE A 582 -12.33 7.05 37.43
CA PHE A 582 -13.21 7.54 38.49
C PHE A 582 -13.32 6.54 39.64
N PRO A 583 -13.42 7.01 40.89
CA PRO A 583 -13.27 8.41 41.34
C PRO A 583 -11.80 8.82 41.57
N ASP A 584 -10.84 7.93 41.31
CA ASP A 584 -9.50 8.02 41.90
C ASP A 584 -8.44 8.75 41.05
N ARG A 585 -8.71 9.06 39.76
CA ARG A 585 -7.76 9.70 38.83
C ARG A 585 -8.26 11.04 38.29
N LEU A 586 -8.96 11.80 39.13
CA LEU A 586 -9.48 13.13 38.79
C LEU A 586 -8.36 14.16 38.53
N ASP A 587 -7.18 13.91 39.09
CA ASP A 587 -5.96 14.70 38.86
C ASP A 587 -5.59 14.74 37.37
N LEU A 588 -5.76 13.62 36.64
CA LEU A 588 -5.50 13.55 35.21
C LEU A 588 -6.61 14.20 34.37
N LEU A 589 -7.86 14.26 34.85
CA LEU A 589 -9.00 14.70 34.04
C LEU A 589 -8.93 16.18 33.65
N LYS A 590 -8.31 17.02 34.48
CA LYS A 590 -8.19 18.46 34.20
C LYS A 590 -7.40 18.73 32.92
N ASP A 591 -6.43 17.87 32.63
CA ASP A 591 -5.50 18.04 31.51
C ASP A 591 -6.02 17.39 30.21
N TYR A 592 -7.05 16.54 30.30
CA TYR A 592 -7.53 15.71 29.18
C TYR A 592 -9.02 15.87 28.86
N GLY A 593 -9.76 16.69 29.60
CA GLY A 593 -11.18 16.95 29.33
C GLY A 593 -11.38 17.69 28.02
N LEU A 594 -12.14 17.10 27.08
CA LEU A 594 -12.38 17.65 25.75
C LEU A 594 -13.86 17.83 25.46
N THR A 595 -14.17 18.72 24.52
CA THR A 595 -15.46 18.75 23.83
C THR A 595 -15.50 17.65 22.76
N GLU A 596 -16.68 17.40 22.19
CA GLU A 596 -16.85 16.49 21.04
C GLU A 596 -16.01 16.91 19.81
N ARG A 597 -15.58 18.17 19.74
CA ARG A 597 -14.75 18.71 18.66
C ARG A 597 -13.25 18.66 18.98
N GLY A 598 -12.84 17.95 20.02
CA GLY A 598 -11.43 17.83 20.38
C GLY A 598 -10.80 19.10 20.96
N THR A 599 -11.59 20.12 21.32
CA THR A 599 -11.09 21.32 22.00
C THR A 599 -11.14 21.13 23.52
N PRO A 600 -10.33 21.85 24.31
CA PRO A 600 -10.42 21.81 25.77
C PRO A 600 -11.86 22.04 26.26
N PHE A 601 -12.30 21.24 27.21
CA PHE A 601 -13.63 21.36 27.81
C PHE A 601 -13.70 22.66 28.63
N PRO A 602 -14.70 23.54 28.41
CA PRO A 602 -14.73 24.88 28.99
C PRO A 602 -15.07 24.90 30.50
N GLY A 603 -15.62 23.82 31.03
CA GLY A 603 -15.92 23.69 32.47
C GLY A 603 -14.78 23.02 33.23
N GLU A 604 -14.75 23.19 34.56
CA GLU A 604 -13.83 22.39 35.37
C GLU A 604 -14.38 20.96 35.50
N VAL A 605 -13.59 19.98 35.06
CA VAL A 605 -13.92 18.57 35.30
C VAL A 605 -13.59 18.23 36.75
N GLN A 606 -14.62 17.89 37.53
CA GLN A 606 -14.55 17.56 38.96
C GLN A 606 -15.28 16.23 39.22
N ALA A 607 -15.19 15.70 40.44
CA ALA A 607 -15.76 14.40 40.84
C ALA A 607 -17.27 14.22 40.53
N GLY A 608 -18.03 15.33 40.50
CA GLY A 608 -19.47 15.33 40.24
C GLY A 608 -19.86 15.76 38.82
N THR A 609 -18.90 16.04 37.94
CA THR A 609 -19.20 16.43 36.55
C THR A 609 -19.84 15.25 35.83
N ASP A 610 -20.98 15.50 35.17
CA ASP A 610 -21.66 14.47 34.38
C ASP A 610 -20.72 13.94 33.27
N ARG A 611 -20.38 12.65 33.35
CA ARG A 611 -19.50 11.98 32.38
C ARG A 611 -20.07 11.98 30.97
N ALA A 612 -21.36 12.25 30.79
CA ALA A 612 -21.97 12.35 29.48
C ALA A 612 -21.66 13.66 28.75
N VAL A 613 -21.19 14.72 29.41
CA VAL A 613 -21.07 16.05 28.78
C VAL A 613 -19.69 16.36 28.19
N PHE A 614 -18.70 15.51 28.41
CA PHE A 614 -17.33 15.71 27.93
C PHE A 614 -16.69 14.41 27.40
N PHE A 615 -15.55 14.56 26.75
CA PHE A 615 -14.80 13.51 26.10
C PHE A 615 -13.40 13.38 26.71
N LEU A 616 -12.80 12.21 26.54
CA LEU A 616 -11.43 11.91 26.95
C LEU A 616 -10.69 11.21 25.79
N PRO A 617 -9.38 11.44 25.63
CA PRO A 617 -8.57 10.75 24.63
C PRO A 617 -8.42 9.27 24.95
N ILE A 618 -8.47 8.43 23.91
CA ILE A 618 -8.21 6.98 23.98
C ILE A 618 -6.73 6.72 24.29
N ILE A 619 -5.84 7.52 23.73
CA ILE A 619 -4.39 7.49 24.02
C ILE A 619 -4.00 8.88 24.51
N PRO A 620 -4.00 9.13 25.83
CA PRO A 620 -3.65 10.44 26.36
C PRO A 620 -2.20 10.84 26.03
N VAL A 621 -2.03 12.03 25.45
CA VAL A 621 -0.74 12.64 25.16
C VAL A 621 -0.70 14.02 25.83
N PRO A 622 0.16 14.26 26.83
CA PRO A 622 0.17 15.54 27.51
C PRO A 622 0.60 16.67 26.56
N GLU A 623 0.03 17.86 26.77
CA GLU A 623 0.36 19.05 25.98
C GLU A 623 1.85 19.42 26.15
N GLY A 624 2.49 19.90 25.07
CA GLY A 624 3.92 20.22 25.06
C GLY A 624 4.87 19.03 25.22
N SER A 625 4.35 17.82 25.44
CA SER A 625 5.18 16.63 25.60
C SER A 625 5.80 16.19 24.27
N PHE A 626 7.00 15.61 24.36
CA PHE A 626 7.76 15.01 23.27
C PHE A 626 8.33 15.97 22.22
N GLY A 627 8.11 17.29 22.34
CA GLY A 627 8.77 18.30 21.52
C GLY A 627 8.46 18.21 20.01
N VAL A 628 7.37 17.57 19.62
CA VAL A 628 7.01 17.41 18.20
C VAL A 628 6.54 18.74 17.64
N GLN A 629 7.26 19.23 16.63
CA GLN A 629 6.97 20.47 15.92
C GLN A 629 6.48 20.17 14.51
N PRO A 630 5.63 21.04 13.94
CA PRO A 630 5.31 20.97 12.51
C PRO A 630 6.61 21.15 11.70
N PRO A 631 6.87 20.32 10.67
CA PRO A 631 8.01 20.56 9.80
C PRO A 631 7.77 21.78 8.90
N GLU A 632 8.86 22.46 8.56
CA GLU A 632 8.90 23.48 7.52
C GLU A 632 8.89 22.82 6.14
N TRP A 633 8.25 23.46 5.17
CA TRP A 633 8.29 23.00 3.78
C TRP A 633 9.74 22.95 3.29
N PRO A 634 10.19 21.85 2.65
CA PRO A 634 11.57 21.71 2.17
C PRO A 634 11.76 22.54 0.89
N THR A 635 11.72 23.85 1.06
CA THR A 635 11.81 24.84 -0.01
C THR A 635 13.20 24.80 -0.63
N ASP A 636 13.26 24.78 -1.97
CA ASP A 636 14.52 24.71 -2.73
C ASP A 636 15.44 23.56 -2.31
N ALA A 637 14.85 22.46 -1.79
CA ALA A 637 15.61 21.29 -1.34
C ALA A 637 16.31 20.54 -2.48
N LEU A 638 15.97 20.87 -3.72
CA LEU A 638 16.52 20.32 -4.95
C LEU A 638 17.13 21.43 -5.80
N ASP A 639 18.36 21.23 -6.24
CA ASP A 639 18.99 22.10 -7.21
C ASP A 639 18.89 21.54 -8.64
N THR A 640 19.22 22.38 -9.62
CA THR A 640 19.12 22.00 -11.04
C THR A 640 20.21 21.00 -11.44
N GLU A 641 21.39 21.07 -10.82
CA GLU A 641 22.54 20.22 -11.15
C GLU A 641 22.28 18.76 -10.74
N ASP A 642 21.72 18.55 -9.54
CA ASP A 642 21.30 17.24 -9.04
C ASP A 642 20.25 16.59 -9.95
N LEU A 643 19.36 17.40 -10.55
CA LEU A 643 18.31 16.89 -11.45
C LEU A 643 18.88 16.54 -12.83
N GLU A 644 19.86 17.29 -13.32
CA GLU A 644 20.57 16.96 -14.56
C GLU A 644 21.39 15.67 -14.39
N ALA A 645 22.13 15.54 -13.28
CA ALA A 645 22.85 14.31 -12.97
C ALA A 645 21.91 13.10 -12.85
N LEU A 646 20.70 13.29 -12.31
CA LEU A 646 19.68 12.24 -12.27
C LEU A 646 19.20 11.85 -13.68
N SER A 647 18.93 12.85 -14.53
CA SER A 647 18.52 12.64 -15.93
C SER A 647 19.49 11.73 -16.65
N ASP A 648 20.80 12.00 -16.53
CA ASP A 648 21.86 11.21 -17.15
C ASP A 648 21.82 9.74 -16.68
N ARG A 649 21.56 9.50 -15.39
CA ARG A 649 21.46 8.14 -14.83
C ARG A 649 20.21 7.41 -15.30
N ILE A 650 19.08 8.10 -15.39
CA ILE A 650 17.84 7.54 -15.94
C ILE A 650 18.07 7.14 -17.39
N ASP A 651 18.69 8.03 -18.19
CA ASP A 651 19.02 7.76 -19.59
C ASP A 651 19.93 6.54 -19.75
N GLN A 652 21.01 6.48 -18.97
CA GLN A 652 21.92 5.35 -18.98
C GLN A 652 21.19 4.03 -18.69
N ARG A 653 20.34 4.01 -17.65
CA ARG A 653 19.61 2.80 -17.26
C ARG A 653 18.59 2.39 -18.31
N VAL A 654 17.78 3.33 -18.81
CA VAL A 654 16.78 3.06 -19.86
C VAL A 654 17.47 2.54 -21.12
N GLU A 655 18.62 3.08 -21.50
CA GLU A 655 19.37 2.61 -22.66
C GLU A 655 19.83 1.15 -22.50
N VAL A 656 20.41 0.80 -21.34
CA VAL A 656 20.85 -0.57 -21.05
C VAL A 656 19.65 -1.52 -21.00
N LEU A 657 18.56 -1.12 -20.36
CA LEU A 657 17.33 -1.89 -20.27
C LEU A 657 16.75 -2.20 -21.65
N LEU A 658 16.68 -1.21 -22.54
CA LEU A 658 16.18 -1.39 -23.91
C LEU A 658 17.08 -2.33 -24.73
N LYS A 659 18.41 -2.25 -24.55
CA LYS A 659 19.35 -3.20 -25.17
C LYS A 659 19.11 -4.61 -24.67
N LYS A 660 18.88 -4.78 -23.37
CA LYS A 660 18.63 -6.07 -22.72
C LYS A 660 17.33 -6.71 -23.17
N VAL A 661 16.21 -5.98 -23.10
CA VAL A 661 14.89 -6.44 -23.58
C VAL A 661 14.94 -6.86 -25.05
N ARG A 662 15.72 -6.15 -25.88
CA ARG A 662 15.94 -6.53 -27.27
C ARG A 662 16.69 -7.85 -27.41
N ALA A 663 17.71 -8.08 -26.59
CA ALA A 663 18.46 -9.34 -26.58
C ALA A 663 17.60 -10.52 -26.07
N ASP A 664 16.72 -10.27 -25.10
CA ASP A 664 15.84 -11.27 -24.50
C ASP A 664 14.64 -11.64 -25.40
N SER A 665 14.30 -10.81 -26.39
CA SER A 665 13.14 -11.01 -27.26
C SER A 665 13.29 -12.21 -28.24
N LEU A 666 12.28 -13.08 -28.27
CA LEU A 666 12.21 -14.31 -29.08
C LEU A 666 12.26 -14.05 -30.61
N PRO A 667 12.62 -15.05 -31.45
CA PRO A 667 12.60 -14.92 -32.90
C PRO A 667 11.18 -14.65 -33.44
N GLY A 668 10.99 -13.56 -34.18
CA GLY A 668 9.67 -13.19 -34.73
C GLY A 668 9.58 -11.75 -35.23
N PHE A 669 8.36 -11.20 -35.28
CA PHE A 669 8.08 -9.81 -35.70
C PHE A 669 8.46 -8.76 -34.63
N GLY A 670 8.59 -9.18 -33.36
CA GLY A 670 8.96 -8.34 -32.20
C GLY A 670 10.37 -7.71 -32.27
N PRO A 671 11.43 -8.45 -32.64
CA PRO A 671 12.78 -7.89 -32.82
C PRO A 671 12.89 -6.75 -33.85
N TRP A 672 12.05 -6.74 -34.90
CA TRP A 672 11.99 -5.65 -35.87
C TRP A 672 11.30 -4.41 -35.28
N LEU A 673 10.23 -4.59 -34.49
CA LEU A 673 9.52 -3.47 -33.86
C LEU A 673 10.34 -2.82 -32.73
N LEU A 674 11.02 -3.62 -31.89
CA LEU A 674 11.95 -3.15 -30.86
C LEU A 674 13.16 -2.41 -31.44
N SER A 675 13.60 -2.77 -32.65
CA SER A 675 14.69 -2.07 -33.35
C SER A 675 14.36 -0.63 -33.77
N LEU A 676 13.06 -0.27 -33.83
CA LEU A 676 12.59 1.10 -34.09
C LEU A 676 12.42 1.95 -32.82
N VAL A 677 12.63 1.36 -31.64
CA VAL A 677 12.56 2.04 -30.33
C VAL A 677 13.97 2.19 -29.71
N ALA A 678 14.88 1.28 -30.03
CA ALA A 678 16.27 1.25 -29.53
C ALA A 678 17.23 2.23 -30.23
N SER A 679 16.76 3.36 -30.75
CA SER A 679 17.65 4.46 -31.15
C SER A 679 17.83 5.40 -29.95
N GLY A 680 19.06 5.71 -29.54
CA GLY A 680 19.33 6.55 -28.35
C GLY A 680 18.53 7.86 -28.26
N GLY A 681 18.15 8.45 -29.41
CA GLY A 681 17.30 9.64 -29.44
C GLY A 681 15.84 9.45 -28.98
N ILE A 682 15.36 8.21 -28.82
CA ILE A 682 14.03 7.91 -28.28
C ILE A 682 14.06 7.81 -26.74
N ALA A 683 15.12 7.21 -26.18
CA ALA A 683 15.30 7.12 -24.73
C ALA A 683 15.48 8.52 -24.13
N SER A 684 16.40 9.31 -24.69
CA SER A 684 16.63 10.70 -24.26
C SER A 684 15.37 11.56 -24.39
N ALA A 685 14.56 11.43 -25.44
CA ALA A 685 13.31 12.19 -25.56
C ALA A 685 12.24 11.80 -24.51
N LEU A 686 12.24 10.57 -24.00
CA LEU A 686 11.37 10.15 -22.88
C LEU A 686 11.83 10.79 -21.59
N THR A 687 13.12 10.66 -21.31
CA THR A 687 13.75 11.17 -20.10
C THR A 687 13.60 12.68 -20.03
N ASP A 688 13.90 13.40 -21.10
CA ASP A 688 13.70 14.85 -21.20
C ASP A 688 12.28 15.25 -20.80
N ARG A 689 11.25 14.55 -21.32
CA ARG A 689 9.86 14.86 -21.00
C ARG A 689 9.51 14.56 -19.53
N ILE A 690 9.92 13.41 -19.01
CA ILE A 690 9.71 13.05 -17.60
C ILE A 690 10.38 14.09 -16.69
N MET A 691 11.60 14.49 -17.05
CA MET A 691 12.39 15.45 -16.29
C MET A 691 11.83 16.87 -16.40
N ASP A 692 11.29 17.28 -17.55
CA ASP A 692 10.63 18.57 -17.72
C ASP A 692 9.33 18.64 -16.88
N ASP A 693 8.49 17.60 -16.94
CA ASP A 693 7.27 17.52 -16.13
C ASP A 693 7.61 17.49 -14.63
N LEU A 694 8.68 16.78 -14.25
CA LEU A 694 9.19 16.73 -12.87
C LEU A 694 9.70 18.10 -12.41
N LYS A 695 10.61 18.72 -13.16
CA LYS A 695 11.16 20.05 -12.87
C LYS A 695 10.04 21.07 -12.71
N LYS A 696 9.08 21.06 -13.63
CA LYS A 696 7.90 21.93 -13.57
C LYS A 696 7.09 21.69 -12.29
N THR A 697 6.77 20.44 -11.97
CA THR A 697 5.97 20.11 -10.79
C THR A 697 6.68 20.49 -9.50
N LEU A 698 7.98 20.21 -9.40
CA LEU A 698 8.80 20.58 -8.23
C LEU A 698 8.91 22.10 -8.08
N ALA A 699 9.11 22.83 -9.18
CA ALA A 699 9.15 24.29 -9.18
C ALA A 699 7.80 24.90 -8.81
N ASP A 700 6.69 24.42 -9.37
CA ASP A 700 5.32 24.86 -9.06
C ASP A 700 4.98 24.65 -7.56
N ARG A 701 5.63 23.67 -6.91
CA ARG A 701 5.49 23.36 -5.48
C ARG A 701 6.56 24.04 -4.61
N GLY A 702 7.48 24.82 -5.19
CA GLY A 702 8.58 25.49 -4.48
C GLY A 702 9.61 24.52 -3.88
N LEU A 703 9.68 23.28 -4.36
CA LEU A 703 10.64 22.25 -3.91
C LEU A 703 11.99 22.34 -4.64
N MET A 704 12.03 23.07 -5.75
CA MET A 704 13.20 23.26 -6.59
C MET A 704 13.43 24.75 -6.84
N SER A 705 14.70 25.17 -6.78
CA SER A 705 15.11 26.51 -7.17
C SER A 705 14.90 26.74 -8.68
N THR A 706 14.10 27.75 -9.05
CA THR A 706 13.97 28.15 -10.45
C THR A 706 15.20 28.95 -10.89
N PRO A 707 15.79 28.67 -12.07
CA PRO A 707 16.80 29.56 -12.64
C PRO A 707 16.23 30.99 -12.75
N PRO A 708 17.02 32.04 -12.50
CA PRO A 708 16.55 33.40 -12.69
C PRO A 708 16.08 33.56 -14.15
N GLU A 709 14.85 34.07 -14.34
CA GLU A 709 14.37 34.44 -15.67
C GLU A 709 15.41 35.37 -16.30
N ASN A 710 15.95 34.99 -17.45
CA ASN A 710 16.74 35.93 -18.25
C ASN A 710 15.87 37.16 -18.48
N PRO A 711 16.36 38.38 -18.19
CA PRO A 711 15.57 39.59 -18.44
C PRO A 711 15.16 39.57 -19.91
N PRO A 712 13.89 39.93 -20.22
CA PRO A 712 13.41 39.93 -21.60
C PRO A 712 14.39 40.72 -22.44
N ASP A 713 14.85 40.12 -23.55
CA ASP A 713 15.74 40.75 -24.52
C ASP A 713 15.17 42.13 -24.86
N VAL A 714 15.73 43.16 -24.22
CA VAL A 714 15.50 44.55 -24.60
C VAL A 714 16.29 44.69 -25.89
N PRO A 715 15.63 44.94 -27.04
CA PRO A 715 16.36 45.18 -28.27
C PRO A 715 17.27 46.39 -28.05
N GLY A 716 18.58 46.16 -28.10
CA GLY A 716 19.57 47.23 -28.06
C GLY A 716 19.39 48.20 -29.24
N PRO A 717 19.90 49.44 -29.10
CA PRO A 717 19.51 50.62 -29.88
C PRO A 717 19.68 50.52 -31.40
#